data_AF-A0A1F3IV50-F1
#
_entry.id   AF-A0A1F3IV50-F1
#
_cell.length_a   1.000
_cell.length_b   1.000
_cell.length_c   1.000
_cell.angle_alpha   90.00
_cell.angle_beta   90.00
_cell.angle_gamma   90.00
#
_symmetry.space_group_name_H-M   'P 1'
#
loop_
_entity.id
_entity.type
_entity.pdbx_description
1 polymer ?
#
loop_
_entity_poly.entity_id
_entity_poly.type
_entity_poly.pdbx_seq_one_letter_code
_entity_poly.pdbx_strand_id
1 'polypeptide(L)'
;MIPKASSIEEKDNNLRKEFDEFMAYKESEELSRYKELDAFINSPEFEKIKREINSLKYQESEEYKKEKEYLTLKKSNKIKTYYQVKDSKELNQYIDFSKSEKLANYEELDRFFTSNEFEEFKKSIIKQKEEKLKEIKDKQERYKEQNKKYKWFFAFKKSKQLEEFNKFDGSKELESFIELEKIIKSTDFEALIRDIENQKKQKQDELNRIKTRYNELKSLSKNTKKDEVFDGKSEMDELASLIKSNEHISAIKNLKAENLDEFIKRKDYQKQLKSSVIKNYFKTKESDNYKQFIELDGSQSIKDFLDLEKEIQSSELKASIQEAKNLKFENTEEYKNLQEYKSLKKSSEIKQYFKFKSSEKLSIFNELNDSQVIADYEALEKYILSDEFIERKKYLQIKDKFKLSEEYKQQQEYIALKKSDKIKWYFKLEKVNSFDQLQHWELTFEDDFSSPKLDLDKWLTGYYWGKTILNDNYVQANEQQFFTEKNLEIKDSVLRITTKAEKAKGKVWHPSMGFYIKDFDYTSGIINTGQSFRQKYGRFEAKIRMNHSYPVHHAFWMLGEKITPELDIFKYDGKSKNKISVANYWGTGKKEKLRSSVSGPNLSSNYYIYTLLWTPEKLTWKINNIPVYEITESIPQEPMYILISSGIAANGSPVQLPCTMEIDWVRVYQEKK
;
A
#
# COMPACT_ATOMS: atom_id res chain seq x y z
N MET A 1 -90.80 -15.73 -30.10
CA MET A 1 -90.59 -17.15 -30.51
C MET A 1 -89.77 -17.81 -29.41
N ILE A 2 -90.15 -19.01 -28.93
CA ILE A 2 -89.39 -19.73 -27.90
C ILE A 2 -88.09 -20.25 -28.56
N PRO A 3 -86.88 -19.91 -28.05
CA PRO A 3 -85.62 -20.37 -28.63
C PRO A 3 -85.46 -21.89 -28.48
N LYS A 4 -84.51 -22.51 -29.18
CA LYS A 4 -84.21 -23.95 -28.99
C LYS A 4 -83.48 -24.15 -27.65
N ALA A 5 -83.79 -25.22 -26.93
CA ALA A 5 -83.12 -25.56 -25.66
C ALA A 5 -81.59 -25.63 -25.83
N SER A 6 -81.11 -26.25 -26.91
CA SER A 6 -79.67 -26.33 -27.22
C SER A 6 -78.99 -24.98 -27.35
N SER A 7 -79.68 -23.95 -27.85
CA SER A 7 -79.14 -22.59 -27.96
C SER A 7 -79.04 -21.88 -26.61
N ILE A 8 -79.90 -22.23 -25.65
CA ILE A 8 -79.80 -21.74 -24.27
C ILE A 8 -78.59 -22.37 -23.59
N GLU A 9 -78.45 -23.69 -23.68
CA GLU A 9 -77.32 -24.42 -23.09
C GLU A 9 -75.99 -23.97 -23.69
N GLU A 10 -75.89 -23.76 -25.00
CA GLU A 10 -74.68 -23.24 -25.65
C GLU A 10 -74.30 -21.85 -25.13
N LYS A 11 -75.28 -20.96 -24.92
CA LYS A 11 -75.03 -19.63 -24.34
C LYS A 11 -74.55 -19.73 -22.89
N ASP A 12 -75.19 -20.56 -22.07
CA ASP A 12 -74.81 -20.73 -20.66
C ASP A 12 -73.42 -21.37 -20.54
N ASN A 13 -73.10 -22.36 -21.38
CA ASN A 13 -71.78 -23.00 -21.42
C ASN A 13 -70.68 -22.02 -21.87
N ASN A 14 -70.95 -21.22 -22.90
CA ASN A 14 -70.00 -20.20 -23.36
C ASN A 14 -69.75 -19.14 -22.28
N LEU A 15 -70.81 -18.71 -21.58
CA LEU A 15 -70.68 -17.74 -20.49
C LEU A 15 -69.86 -18.31 -19.31
N ARG A 16 -70.07 -19.59 -18.96
CA ARG A 16 -69.28 -20.26 -17.92
C ARG A 16 -67.81 -20.39 -18.32
N LYS A 17 -67.55 -20.79 -19.56
CA LYS A 17 -66.19 -20.88 -20.08
C LYS A 17 -65.47 -19.53 -20.06
N GLU A 18 -66.13 -18.46 -20.50
CA GLU A 18 -65.56 -17.10 -20.46
C GLU A 18 -65.33 -16.63 -19.01
N PHE A 19 -66.21 -17.02 -18.07
CA PHE A 19 -66.01 -16.75 -16.65
C PHE A 19 -64.80 -17.50 -16.07
N ASP A 20 -64.63 -18.78 -16.40
CA ASP A 20 -63.48 -19.57 -15.95
C ASP A 20 -62.17 -18.99 -16.51
N GLU A 21 -62.16 -18.60 -17.80
CA GLU A 21 -61.03 -17.89 -18.41
C GLU A 21 -60.75 -16.55 -17.71
N PHE A 22 -61.80 -15.80 -17.34
CA PHE A 22 -61.67 -14.53 -16.62
C PHE A 22 -61.06 -14.72 -15.23
N MET A 23 -61.54 -15.71 -14.48
CA MET A 23 -61.03 -16.03 -13.15
C MET A 23 -59.58 -16.56 -13.20
N ALA A 24 -59.25 -17.40 -14.19
CA ALA A 24 -57.88 -17.85 -14.38
C ALA A 24 -56.93 -16.69 -14.74
N TYR A 25 -57.36 -15.75 -15.58
CA TYR A 25 -56.55 -14.59 -15.95
C TYR A 25 -56.41 -13.58 -14.80
N LYS A 26 -57.42 -13.46 -13.94
CA LYS A 26 -57.38 -12.63 -12.72
C LYS A 26 -56.18 -12.96 -11.83
N GLU A 27 -55.83 -14.23 -11.76
CA GLU A 27 -54.72 -14.77 -10.96
C GLU A 27 -53.42 -14.93 -11.77
N SER A 28 -53.35 -14.37 -12.99
CA SER A 28 -52.18 -14.53 -13.86
C SER A 28 -51.00 -13.62 -13.47
N GLU A 29 -49.78 -14.13 -13.67
CA GLU A 29 -48.55 -13.35 -13.51
C GLU A 29 -48.50 -12.13 -14.45
N GLU A 30 -49.03 -12.25 -15.68
CA GLU A 30 -49.09 -11.16 -16.65
C GLU A 30 -49.90 -9.97 -16.10
N LEU A 31 -51.10 -10.23 -15.54
CA LEU A 31 -51.94 -9.20 -14.94
C LEU A 31 -51.31 -8.63 -13.67
N SER A 32 -50.69 -9.47 -12.84
CA SER A 32 -49.97 -9.03 -11.64
C SER A 32 -48.82 -8.08 -12.00
N ARG A 33 -48.00 -8.45 -12.98
CA ARG A 33 -46.89 -7.64 -13.50
C ARG A 33 -47.38 -6.31 -14.08
N TYR A 34 -48.49 -6.32 -14.81
CA TYR A 34 -49.10 -5.09 -15.29
C TYR A 34 -49.49 -4.16 -14.14
N LYS A 35 -50.14 -4.68 -13.08
CA LYS A 35 -50.57 -3.87 -11.92
C LYS A 35 -49.38 -3.29 -11.15
N GLU A 36 -48.32 -4.08 -10.96
CA GLU A 36 -47.07 -3.63 -10.35
C GLU A 36 -46.45 -2.47 -11.14
N LEU A 37 -46.30 -2.65 -12.45
CA LEU A 37 -45.74 -1.64 -13.35
C LEU A 37 -46.65 -0.40 -13.44
N ASP A 38 -47.97 -0.57 -13.50
CA ASP A 38 -48.90 0.56 -13.50
C ASP A 38 -48.76 1.42 -12.23
N ALA A 39 -48.62 0.78 -11.06
CA ALA A 39 -48.41 1.47 -9.80
C ALA A 39 -47.06 2.22 -9.78
N PHE A 40 -45.97 1.59 -10.26
CA PHE A 40 -44.65 2.20 -10.29
C PHE A 40 -44.55 3.32 -11.34
N ILE A 41 -44.92 3.06 -12.59
CA ILE A 41 -44.77 4.01 -13.71
C ILE A 41 -45.63 5.26 -13.53
N ASN A 42 -46.81 5.14 -12.90
CA ASN A 42 -47.67 6.29 -12.61
C ASN A 42 -47.36 6.93 -11.23
N SER A 43 -46.29 6.53 -10.55
CA SER A 43 -45.91 7.09 -9.25
C SER A 43 -45.12 8.40 -9.36
N PRO A 44 -45.17 9.26 -8.32
CA PRO A 44 -44.26 10.41 -8.22
C PRO A 44 -42.78 10.02 -8.16
N GLU A 45 -42.48 8.81 -7.69
CA GLU A 45 -41.13 8.29 -7.56
C GLU A 45 -40.48 8.04 -8.93
N PHE A 46 -41.21 7.44 -9.87
CA PHE A 46 -40.73 7.24 -11.24
C PHE A 46 -40.39 8.57 -11.93
N GLU A 47 -41.24 9.58 -11.79
CA GLU A 47 -40.97 10.93 -12.33
C GLU A 47 -39.82 11.64 -11.62
N LYS A 48 -39.54 11.31 -10.35
CA LYS A 48 -38.35 11.77 -9.64
C LYS A 48 -37.09 11.11 -10.21
N ILE A 49 -37.07 9.78 -10.33
CA ILE A 49 -35.93 9.00 -10.88
C ILE A 49 -35.57 9.49 -12.28
N LYS A 50 -36.57 9.66 -13.15
CA LYS A 50 -36.39 10.17 -14.51
C LYS A 50 -35.74 11.55 -14.55
N ARG A 51 -36.14 12.45 -13.64
CA ARG A 51 -35.55 13.79 -13.52
C ARG A 51 -34.11 13.72 -13.02
N GLU A 52 -33.84 12.92 -11.99
CA GLU A 52 -32.52 12.74 -11.40
C GLU A 52 -31.51 12.16 -12.40
N ILE A 53 -31.88 11.10 -13.11
CA ILE A 53 -31.03 10.48 -14.13
C ILE A 53 -30.66 11.50 -15.22
N ASN A 54 -31.64 12.27 -15.70
CA ASN A 54 -31.40 13.24 -16.76
C ASN A 54 -30.70 14.51 -16.27
N SER A 55 -30.80 14.86 -14.98
CA SER A 55 -30.10 16.03 -14.41
C SER A 55 -28.60 15.81 -14.21
N LEU A 56 -28.11 14.56 -14.19
CA LEU A 56 -26.68 14.28 -14.08
C LEU A 56 -25.91 14.92 -15.25
N LYS A 57 -25.01 15.85 -14.95
CA LYS A 57 -24.14 16.50 -15.94
C LYS A 57 -22.70 16.15 -15.69
N TYR A 58 -21.95 15.94 -16.77
CA TYR A 58 -20.52 15.71 -16.69
C TYR A 58 -19.81 16.86 -15.94
N GLN A 59 -20.13 18.12 -16.24
CA GLN A 59 -19.46 19.29 -15.63
C GLN A 59 -19.65 19.41 -14.11
N GLU A 60 -20.69 18.77 -13.56
CA GLU A 60 -21.01 18.77 -12.12
C GLU A 60 -20.56 17.47 -11.43
N SER A 61 -19.92 16.56 -12.16
CA SER A 61 -19.53 15.23 -11.70
C SER A 61 -18.14 15.17 -11.07
N GLU A 62 -17.89 14.14 -10.26
CA GLU A 62 -16.56 13.87 -9.68
C GLU A 62 -15.55 13.48 -10.77
N GLU A 63 -16.01 12.79 -11.81
CA GLU A 63 -15.24 12.40 -12.99
C GLU A 63 -14.64 13.64 -13.67
N TYR A 64 -15.41 14.72 -13.81
CA TYR A 64 -14.91 15.97 -14.36
C TYR A 64 -13.91 16.68 -13.46
N LYS A 65 -14.08 16.63 -12.13
CA LYS A 65 -13.10 17.18 -11.18
C LYS A 65 -11.76 16.48 -11.31
N LYS A 66 -11.76 15.13 -11.34
CA LYS A 66 -10.57 14.31 -11.55
C LYS A 66 -9.89 14.57 -12.89
N GLU A 67 -10.67 14.68 -13.98
CA GLU A 67 -10.11 15.03 -15.30
C GLU A 67 -9.45 16.41 -15.29
N LYS A 68 -10.12 17.40 -14.69
CA LYS A 68 -9.59 18.76 -14.58
C LYS A 68 -8.32 18.83 -13.74
N GLU A 69 -8.28 18.08 -12.64
CA GLU A 69 -7.09 17.95 -11.79
C GLU A 69 -5.94 17.29 -12.56
N TYR A 70 -6.18 16.15 -13.20
CA TYR A 70 -5.20 15.48 -14.07
C TYR A 70 -4.66 16.44 -15.14
N LEU A 71 -5.52 17.15 -15.86
CA LEU A 71 -5.10 18.10 -16.89
C LEU A 71 -4.31 19.29 -16.32
N THR A 72 -4.58 19.68 -15.08
CA THR A 72 -3.85 20.75 -14.38
C THR A 72 -2.46 20.26 -13.99
N LEU A 73 -2.36 19.08 -13.37
CA LEU A 73 -1.11 18.43 -13.01
C LEU A 73 -0.25 18.11 -14.24
N LYS A 74 -0.85 17.57 -15.30
CA LYS A 74 -0.19 17.31 -16.60
C LYS A 74 0.43 18.57 -17.22
N LYS A 75 -0.19 19.74 -17.00
CA LYS A 75 0.33 21.03 -17.48
C LYS A 75 1.42 21.61 -16.58
N SER A 76 1.52 21.17 -15.33
CA SER A 76 2.49 21.65 -14.34
C SER A 76 3.92 21.54 -14.86
N ASN A 77 4.67 22.64 -14.76
CA ASN A 77 6.07 22.66 -15.16
C ASN A 77 6.91 21.70 -14.31
N LYS A 78 6.58 21.54 -13.02
CA LYS A 78 7.30 20.62 -12.13
C LYS A 78 7.14 19.16 -12.57
N ILE A 79 5.91 18.69 -12.82
CA ILE A 79 5.65 17.30 -13.25
C ILE A 79 6.27 17.02 -14.62
N LYS A 80 6.16 17.97 -15.56
CA LYS A 80 6.84 17.87 -16.87
C LYS A 80 8.35 17.74 -16.70
N THR A 81 8.95 18.57 -15.85
CA THR A 81 10.40 18.53 -15.58
C THR A 81 10.81 17.22 -14.92
N TYR A 82 10.01 16.71 -13.97
CA TYR A 82 10.23 15.41 -13.34
C TYR A 82 10.33 14.29 -14.37
N TYR A 83 9.32 14.11 -15.23
CA TYR A 83 9.35 13.06 -16.26
C TYR A 83 10.41 13.31 -17.34
N GLN A 84 10.75 14.56 -17.64
CA GLN A 84 11.88 14.87 -18.52
C GLN A 84 13.21 14.42 -17.93
N VAL A 85 13.38 14.47 -16.60
CA VAL A 85 14.62 14.11 -15.90
C VAL A 85 14.67 12.62 -15.57
N LYS A 86 13.54 12.02 -15.14
CA LYS A 86 13.40 10.62 -14.72
C LYS A 86 14.03 9.63 -15.71
N ASP A 87 13.75 9.83 -17.00
CA ASP A 87 14.25 8.97 -18.07
C ASP A 87 15.41 9.61 -18.86
N SER A 88 15.99 10.69 -18.33
CA SER A 88 17.07 11.39 -19.02
C SER A 88 18.39 10.63 -18.94
N LYS A 89 19.12 10.64 -20.06
CA LYS A 89 20.52 10.19 -20.09
C LYS A 89 21.39 10.96 -19.10
N GLU A 90 21.09 12.24 -18.87
CA GLU A 90 21.81 13.13 -17.95
C GLU A 90 21.69 12.66 -16.49
N LEU A 91 20.50 12.24 -16.04
CA LEU A 91 20.28 11.68 -14.70
C LEU A 91 21.04 10.36 -14.52
N ASN A 92 20.96 9.46 -15.50
CA ASN A 92 21.69 8.18 -15.44
C ASN A 92 23.21 8.40 -15.36
N GLN A 93 23.74 9.28 -16.21
CA GLN A 93 25.16 9.67 -16.16
C GLN A 93 25.55 10.28 -14.81
N TYR A 94 24.68 11.12 -14.23
CA TYR A 94 24.89 11.69 -12.90
C TYR A 94 24.94 10.61 -11.81
N ILE A 95 23.98 9.68 -11.79
CA ILE A 95 23.92 8.58 -10.81
C ILE A 95 25.14 7.67 -10.95
N ASP A 96 25.50 7.29 -12.17
CA ASP A 96 26.65 6.42 -12.41
C ASP A 96 27.96 7.11 -12.01
N PHE A 97 28.15 8.37 -12.41
CA PHE A 97 29.35 9.13 -12.07
C PHE A 97 29.45 9.46 -10.59
N SER A 98 28.31 9.59 -9.88
CA SER A 98 28.27 9.81 -8.44
C SER A 98 28.92 8.67 -7.64
N LYS A 99 28.99 7.47 -8.24
CA LYS A 99 29.61 6.27 -7.66
C LYS A 99 31.03 6.02 -8.16
N SER A 100 31.56 6.90 -9.01
CA SER A 100 32.88 6.68 -9.63
C SER A 100 34.03 7.00 -8.68
N GLU A 101 35.07 6.16 -8.72
CA GLU A 101 36.33 6.44 -8.00
C GLU A 101 36.96 7.78 -8.43
N LYS A 102 36.76 8.16 -9.70
CA LYS A 102 37.22 9.44 -10.25
C LYS A 102 36.61 10.64 -9.53
N LEU A 103 35.31 10.60 -9.22
CA LEU A 103 34.66 11.65 -8.42
C LEU A 103 35.13 11.63 -6.97
N ALA A 104 35.24 10.43 -6.37
CA ALA A 104 35.71 10.29 -5.00
C ALA A 104 37.11 10.88 -4.80
N ASN A 105 38.05 10.55 -5.70
CA ASN A 105 39.40 11.12 -5.72
C ASN A 105 39.36 12.65 -5.87
N TYR A 106 38.52 13.18 -6.78
CA TYR A 106 38.37 14.63 -6.90
C TYR A 106 37.85 15.29 -5.61
N GLU A 107 36.82 14.73 -4.97
CA GLU A 107 36.24 15.31 -3.75
C GLU A 107 37.21 15.25 -2.56
N GLU A 108 38.03 14.20 -2.48
CA GLU A 108 39.12 14.09 -1.49
C GLU A 108 40.19 15.17 -1.72
N LEU A 109 40.69 15.29 -2.96
CA LEU A 109 41.68 16.30 -3.31
C LEU A 109 41.12 17.73 -3.18
N ASP A 110 39.87 17.96 -3.57
CA ASP A 110 39.18 19.26 -3.42
C ASP A 110 39.09 19.63 -1.95
N ARG A 111 38.73 18.69 -1.06
CA ARG A 111 38.71 18.92 0.38
C ARG A 111 40.07 19.35 0.91
N PHE A 112 41.14 18.62 0.58
CA PHE A 112 42.49 18.99 1.03
C PHE A 112 42.93 20.35 0.48
N PHE A 113 42.88 20.57 -0.84
CA PHE A 113 43.40 21.79 -1.46
C PHE A 113 42.54 23.04 -1.26
N THR A 114 41.29 22.90 -0.80
CA THR A 114 40.42 24.03 -0.42
C THR A 114 40.37 24.27 1.09
N SER A 115 40.96 23.38 1.89
CA SER A 115 41.01 23.50 3.35
C SER A 115 42.15 24.43 3.84
N ASN A 116 42.11 24.75 5.13
CA ASN A 116 43.24 25.34 5.83
C ASN A 116 44.42 24.39 5.99
N GLU A 117 44.20 23.06 5.93
CA GLU A 117 45.24 22.04 6.11
C GLU A 117 46.31 22.16 5.02
N PHE A 118 45.93 22.52 3.80
CA PHE A 118 46.89 22.76 2.71
C PHE A 118 47.79 23.98 2.96
N GLU A 119 47.22 25.05 3.50
CA GLU A 119 48.00 26.25 3.85
C GLU A 119 48.94 25.98 5.04
N GLU A 120 48.52 25.18 6.01
CA GLU A 120 49.38 24.70 7.09
C GLU A 120 50.52 23.80 6.57
N PHE A 121 50.22 22.90 5.63
CA PHE A 121 51.22 22.06 4.98
C PHE A 121 52.31 22.90 4.29
N LYS A 122 51.95 23.90 3.48
CA LYS A 122 52.93 24.81 2.86
C LYS A 122 53.79 25.53 3.89
N LYS A 123 53.18 26.04 4.96
CA LYS A 123 53.90 26.71 6.06
C LYS A 123 54.88 25.74 6.72
N SER A 124 54.53 24.47 6.86
CA SER A 124 55.41 23.45 7.45
C SER A 124 56.67 23.21 6.61
N ILE A 125 56.56 23.15 5.29
CA ILE A 125 57.71 22.98 4.37
C ILE A 125 58.62 24.20 4.43
N ILE A 126 58.05 25.41 4.44
CA ILE A 126 58.81 26.66 4.58
C ILE A 126 59.56 26.66 5.92
N LYS A 127 58.88 26.32 7.01
CA LYS A 127 59.47 26.27 8.35
C LYS A 127 60.62 25.27 8.43
N GLN A 128 60.44 24.04 7.93
CA GLN A 128 61.50 23.02 7.90
C GLN A 128 62.72 23.49 7.11
N LYS A 129 62.50 24.16 5.97
CA LYS A 129 63.58 24.73 5.16
C LYS A 129 64.31 25.84 5.91
N GLU A 130 63.58 26.75 6.56
CA GLU A 130 64.15 27.85 7.34
C GLU A 130 64.98 27.34 8.53
N GLU A 131 64.46 26.35 9.27
CA GLU A 131 65.16 25.71 10.39
C GLU A 131 66.46 25.06 9.93
N LYS A 132 66.43 24.29 8.83
CA LYS A 132 67.60 23.60 8.29
C LYS A 132 68.65 24.57 7.72
N LEU A 133 68.21 25.65 7.05
CA LEU A 133 69.11 26.70 6.58
C LEU A 133 69.72 27.51 7.73
N LYS A 134 68.94 27.76 8.79
CA LYS A 134 69.42 28.42 10.00
C LYS A 134 70.50 27.57 10.68
N GLU A 135 70.26 26.27 10.86
CA GLU A 135 71.25 25.35 11.44
C GLU A 135 72.58 25.35 10.65
N ILE A 136 72.50 25.30 9.32
CA ILE A 136 73.67 25.37 8.43
C ILE A 136 74.40 26.71 8.60
N LYS A 137 73.66 27.81 8.63
CA LYS A 137 74.22 29.17 8.77
C LYS A 137 74.90 29.35 10.13
N ASP A 138 74.24 28.92 11.20
CA ASP A 138 74.77 28.99 12.57
C ASP A 138 76.08 28.19 12.69
N LYS A 139 76.15 26.99 12.09
CA LYS A 139 77.38 26.18 12.01
C LYS A 139 78.51 26.89 11.24
N GLN A 140 78.20 27.50 10.10
CA GLN A 140 79.18 28.24 9.28
C GLN A 140 79.69 29.50 9.99
N GLU A 141 78.81 30.25 10.67
CA GLU A 141 79.18 31.44 11.44
C GLU A 141 80.06 31.05 12.63
N ARG A 142 79.71 30.00 13.38
CA ARG A 142 80.52 29.48 14.48
C ARG A 142 81.92 29.07 14.00
N TYR A 143 82.03 28.42 12.85
CA TYR A 143 83.33 28.09 12.26
C TYR A 143 84.12 29.34 11.87
N LYS A 144 83.48 30.35 11.26
CA LYS A 144 84.14 31.60 10.88
C LYS A 144 84.71 32.34 12.10
N GLU A 145 83.95 32.41 13.19
CA GLU A 145 84.38 33.03 14.45
C GLU A 145 85.55 32.26 15.09
N GLN A 146 85.43 30.93 15.22
CA GLN A 146 86.48 30.11 15.80
C GLN A 146 87.74 30.09 14.93
N ASN A 147 87.60 30.04 13.61
CA ASN A 147 88.73 30.14 12.69
C ASN A 147 89.45 31.49 12.87
N LYS A 148 88.72 32.61 12.97
CA LYS A 148 89.33 33.92 13.28
C LYS A 148 90.08 33.90 14.62
N LYS A 149 89.50 33.26 15.64
CA LYS A 149 90.06 33.16 16.99
C LYS A 149 91.32 32.29 17.05
N TYR A 150 91.36 31.15 16.35
CA TYR A 150 92.45 30.16 16.42
C TYR A 150 93.41 30.21 15.22
N LYS A 151 93.19 31.10 14.24
CA LYS A 151 94.08 31.26 13.07
C LYS A 151 95.53 31.51 13.47
N TRP A 152 95.76 32.38 14.47
CA TRP A 152 97.10 32.66 14.97
C TRP A 152 97.74 31.41 15.58
N PHE A 153 96.96 30.55 16.26
CA PHE A 153 97.44 29.33 16.91
C PHE A 153 98.01 28.37 15.87
N PHE A 154 97.27 28.08 14.79
CA PHE A 154 97.77 27.19 13.73
C PHE A 154 98.92 27.82 12.94
N ALA A 155 98.92 29.14 12.75
CA ALA A 155 100.05 29.85 12.12
C ALA A 155 101.31 29.78 13.00
N PHE A 156 101.18 29.93 14.32
CA PHE A 156 102.26 29.81 15.27
C PHE A 156 102.76 28.37 15.41
N LYS A 157 101.84 27.38 15.43
CA LYS A 157 102.16 25.94 15.44
C LYS A 157 103.05 25.52 14.27
N LYS A 158 102.82 26.12 13.09
CA LYS A 158 103.58 25.91 11.86
C LYS A 158 104.74 26.89 11.68
N SER A 159 104.97 27.79 12.65
CA SER A 159 105.98 28.82 12.50
C SER A 159 107.38 28.22 12.64
N LYS A 160 108.29 28.68 11.78
CA LYS A 160 109.71 28.35 11.88
C LYS A 160 110.29 28.75 13.24
N GLN A 161 109.76 29.82 13.84
CA GLN A 161 110.12 30.28 15.18
C GLN A 161 109.87 29.21 16.25
N LEU A 162 108.69 28.58 16.27
CA LEU A 162 108.36 27.52 17.22
C LEU A 162 109.13 26.23 16.91
N GLU A 163 109.34 25.92 15.64
CA GLU A 163 110.15 24.76 15.23
C GLU A 163 111.60 24.87 15.72
N GLU A 164 112.24 26.02 15.53
CA GLU A 164 113.60 26.30 16.01
C GLU A 164 113.66 26.33 17.54
N PHE A 165 112.63 26.88 18.20
CA PHE A 165 112.50 26.83 19.66
C PHE A 165 112.47 25.38 20.17
N ASN A 166 111.58 24.54 19.63
CA ASN A 166 111.44 23.15 20.05
C ASN A 166 112.69 22.31 19.78
N LYS A 167 113.46 22.61 18.71
CA LYS A 167 114.73 21.93 18.43
C LYS A 167 115.83 22.30 19.43
N PHE A 168 115.81 23.53 19.94
CA PHE A 168 116.81 24.02 20.89
C PHE A 168 116.41 23.76 22.36
N ASP A 169 115.12 23.68 22.64
CA ASP A 169 114.58 23.30 23.95
C ASP A 169 115.05 21.89 24.33
N GLY A 170 115.67 21.75 25.51
CA GLY A 170 116.28 20.48 25.94
C GLY A 170 117.59 20.10 25.23
N SER A 171 118.20 21.00 24.47
CA SER A 171 119.52 20.75 23.88
C SER A 171 120.65 20.83 24.92
N LYS A 172 121.72 20.05 24.71
CA LYS A 172 122.93 20.08 25.54
C LYS A 172 123.60 21.47 25.57
N GLU A 173 123.45 22.22 24.48
CA GLU A 173 123.96 23.59 24.36
C GLU A 173 123.21 24.56 25.28
N LEU A 174 121.88 24.45 25.36
CA LEU A 174 121.08 25.21 26.32
C LEU A 174 121.36 24.80 27.77
N GLU A 175 121.49 23.51 28.04
CA GLU A 175 121.85 23.00 29.38
C GLU A 175 123.20 23.54 29.84
N SER A 176 124.22 23.50 28.98
CA SER A 176 125.54 24.05 29.24
C SER A 176 125.49 25.56 29.53
N PHE A 177 124.67 26.32 28.77
CA PHE A 177 124.47 27.75 29.02
C PHE A 177 123.83 28.02 30.39
N ILE A 178 122.78 27.27 30.75
CA ILE A 178 122.08 27.41 32.03
C ILE A 178 123.01 27.06 33.20
N GLU A 179 123.84 26.03 33.04
CA GLU A 179 124.83 25.64 34.04
C GLU A 179 125.90 26.72 34.24
N LEU A 180 126.42 27.27 33.14
CA LEU A 180 127.32 28.43 33.17
C LEU A 180 126.64 29.64 33.84
N GLU A 181 125.39 29.96 33.50
CA GLU A 181 124.64 31.05 34.12
C GLU A 181 124.56 30.90 35.63
N LYS A 182 124.28 29.69 36.11
CA LYS A 182 124.20 29.37 37.53
C LYS A 182 125.54 29.56 38.25
N ILE A 183 126.63 29.09 37.65
CA ILE A 183 127.99 29.27 38.18
C ILE A 183 128.36 30.76 38.24
N ILE A 184 128.11 31.51 37.16
CA ILE A 184 128.46 32.94 37.10
C ILE A 184 127.64 33.76 38.09
N LYS A 185 126.34 33.49 38.24
CA LYS A 185 125.51 34.21 39.21
C LYS A 185 125.87 33.90 40.68
N SER A 186 126.56 32.78 40.95
CA SER A 186 126.92 32.36 42.31
C SER A 186 128.36 32.69 42.72
N THR A 187 129.21 33.19 41.81
CA THR A 187 130.64 33.45 42.07
C THR A 187 130.90 34.94 42.40
N ASP A 188 131.58 35.23 43.50
CA ASP A 188 132.02 36.59 43.89
C ASP A 188 133.39 36.93 43.29
N PHE A 189 133.36 37.51 42.09
CA PHE A 189 134.56 37.87 41.34
C PHE A 189 135.37 39.01 41.96
N GLU A 190 134.77 39.87 42.79
CA GLU A 190 135.51 40.98 43.41
C GLU A 190 136.39 40.50 44.56
N ALA A 191 135.90 39.54 45.35
CA ALA A 191 136.68 38.91 46.41
C ALA A 191 137.96 38.23 45.84
N LEU A 192 137.82 37.52 44.72
CA LEU A 192 138.93 36.85 44.02
C LEU A 192 140.01 37.82 43.54
N ILE A 193 139.63 39.00 43.03
CA ILE A 193 140.61 40.02 42.60
C ILE A 193 141.39 40.56 43.80
N ARG A 194 140.70 40.87 44.92
CA ARG A 194 141.33 41.38 46.14
C ARG A 194 142.36 40.41 46.72
N ASP A 195 142.08 39.12 46.69
CA ASP A 195 142.98 38.11 47.26
C ASP A 195 144.30 38.02 46.48
N ILE A 196 144.25 38.14 45.15
CA ILE A 196 145.42 38.18 44.27
C ILE A 196 146.28 39.44 44.54
N GLU A 197 145.65 40.59 44.77
CA GLU A 197 146.37 41.82 45.07
C GLU A 197 147.04 41.79 46.45
N ASN A 198 146.39 41.21 47.45
CA ASN A 198 146.97 41.01 48.78
C ASN A 198 148.20 40.11 48.74
N GLN A 199 148.15 39.00 47.99
CA GLN A 199 149.28 38.08 47.83
C GLN A 199 150.49 38.77 47.17
N LYS A 200 150.25 39.62 46.16
CA LYS A 200 151.33 40.44 45.57
C LYS A 200 151.97 41.37 46.59
N LYS A 201 151.16 42.04 47.41
CA LYS A 201 151.64 43.01 48.40
C LYS A 201 152.50 42.32 49.47
N GLN A 202 152.05 41.20 50.01
CA GLN A 202 152.84 40.41 50.98
C GLN A 202 154.21 40.02 50.43
N LYS A 203 154.26 39.50 49.19
CA LYS A 203 155.53 39.10 48.55
C LYS A 203 156.47 40.28 48.30
N GLN A 204 155.93 41.47 48.05
CA GLN A 204 156.72 42.68 47.85
C GLN A 204 157.33 43.19 49.17
N ASP A 205 156.57 43.12 50.27
CA ASP A 205 157.03 43.54 51.60
C ASP A 205 158.12 42.60 52.14
N GLU A 206 158.01 41.29 51.87
CA GLU A 206 159.01 40.27 52.21
C GLU A 206 160.38 40.58 51.56
N LEU A 207 160.38 40.91 50.27
CA LEU A 207 161.59 41.29 49.53
C LEU A 207 162.25 42.57 50.09
N ASN A 208 161.45 43.54 50.54
CA ASN A 208 161.97 44.79 51.09
C ASN A 208 162.65 44.56 52.45
N ARG A 209 162.10 43.70 53.31
CA ARG A 209 162.72 43.35 54.61
C ARG A 209 164.09 42.71 54.44
N ILE A 210 164.21 41.77 53.49
CA ILE A 210 165.48 41.11 53.14
C ILE A 210 166.53 42.14 52.73
N LYS A 211 166.17 43.10 51.87
CA LYS A 211 167.07 44.18 51.42
C LYS A 211 167.54 45.09 52.55
N THR A 212 166.67 45.44 53.48
CA THR A 212 167.02 46.32 54.61
C THR A 212 168.02 45.64 55.54
N ARG A 213 167.76 44.39 55.94
CA ARG A 213 168.63 43.62 56.84
C ARG A 213 170.04 43.43 56.26
N TYR A 214 170.14 43.18 54.96
CA TYR A 214 171.41 43.09 54.26
C TYR A 214 172.24 44.38 54.38
N ASN A 215 171.59 45.54 54.21
CA ASN A 215 172.29 46.83 54.26
C ASN A 215 172.74 47.21 55.69
N GLU A 216 171.97 46.85 56.72
CA GLU A 216 172.38 47.03 58.12
C GLU A 216 173.66 46.27 58.44
N LEU A 217 173.69 44.96 58.12
CA LEU A 217 174.84 44.09 58.34
C LEU A 217 176.07 44.59 57.56
N LYS A 218 175.85 45.08 56.34
CA LYS A 218 176.90 45.70 55.51
C LYS A 218 177.51 46.93 56.17
N SER A 219 176.71 47.77 56.82
CA SER A 219 177.21 48.94 57.54
C SER A 219 178.04 48.57 58.77
N LEU A 220 177.58 47.57 59.54
CA LEU A 220 178.28 47.09 60.75
C LEU A 220 179.66 46.51 60.40
N SER A 221 179.78 45.81 59.27
CA SER A 221 181.05 45.24 58.82
C SER A 221 182.14 46.27 58.50
N LYS A 222 181.76 47.51 58.14
CA LYS A 222 182.72 48.55 57.78
C LYS A 222 183.41 49.21 58.98
N ASN A 223 182.85 49.07 60.18
CA ASN A 223 183.34 49.76 61.37
C ASN A 223 184.26 48.90 62.26
N THR A 224 184.53 47.65 61.90
CA THR A 224 185.39 46.74 62.68
C THR A 224 186.88 46.93 62.34
N LYS A 225 187.74 47.08 63.36
CA LYS A 225 189.19 47.36 63.19
C LYS A 225 189.97 46.08 62.87
N LYS A 226 191.12 46.29 62.20
CA LYS A 226 191.80 45.36 61.28
C LYS A 226 192.32 44.03 61.87
N ASP A 227 192.35 43.88 63.19
CA ASP A 227 192.82 42.65 63.85
C ASP A 227 191.71 41.94 64.67
N GLU A 228 190.44 42.33 64.50
CA GLU A 228 189.24 41.65 65.04
C GLU A 228 188.33 41.12 63.91
N VAL A 229 187.80 39.90 64.07
CA VAL A 229 186.90 39.24 63.11
C VAL A 229 185.47 39.78 63.24
N PHE A 230 184.83 40.14 62.12
CA PHE A 230 183.43 40.59 62.08
C PHE A 230 182.46 39.40 62.06
N ASP A 231 181.72 39.22 63.15
CA ASP A 231 180.76 38.13 63.38
C ASP A 231 179.61 38.10 62.34
N GLY A 232 179.21 39.24 61.78
CA GLY A 232 178.06 39.35 60.86
C GLY A 232 178.31 38.98 59.39
N LYS A 233 179.42 38.31 59.04
CA LYS A 233 179.79 38.05 57.62
C LYS A 233 178.86 37.01 56.97
N SER A 234 178.53 35.92 57.67
CA SER A 234 177.75 34.79 57.14
C SER A 234 176.32 35.18 56.75
N GLU A 235 175.61 35.91 57.63
CA GLU A 235 174.22 36.34 57.39
C GLU A 235 174.13 37.32 56.20
N MET A 236 175.16 38.15 56.01
CA MET A 236 175.19 39.13 54.93
C MET A 236 175.33 38.47 53.56
N ASP A 237 176.18 37.43 53.43
CA ASP A 237 176.40 36.74 52.17
C ASP A 237 175.16 35.91 51.73
N GLU A 238 174.40 35.33 52.68
CA GLU A 238 173.12 34.67 52.39
C GLU A 238 172.05 35.63 51.86
N LEU A 239 171.85 36.78 52.51
CA LEU A 239 170.88 37.77 52.08
C LEU A 239 171.24 38.37 50.71
N ALA A 240 172.54 38.51 50.41
CA ALA A 240 173.01 38.94 49.09
C ALA A 240 172.58 37.96 47.99
N SER A 241 172.69 36.65 48.26
CA SER A 241 172.29 35.58 47.32
C SER A 241 170.79 35.63 47.02
N LEU A 242 169.96 35.73 48.06
CA LEU A 242 168.50 35.84 47.95
C LEU A 242 168.06 37.04 47.12
N ILE A 243 168.67 38.21 47.33
CA ILE A 243 168.33 39.43 46.57
C ILE A 243 168.75 39.30 45.09
N LYS A 244 169.87 38.62 44.80
CA LYS A 244 170.40 38.48 43.43
C LYS A 244 169.63 37.44 42.60
N SER A 245 168.99 36.46 43.24
CA SER A 245 168.21 35.41 42.57
C SER A 245 166.97 35.91 41.82
N ASN A 246 166.44 37.10 42.17
CA ASN A 246 165.22 37.71 41.61
C ASN A 246 163.93 36.87 41.70
N GLU A 247 163.90 35.75 42.42
CA GLU A 247 162.73 34.83 42.48
C GLU A 247 161.43 35.53 42.92
N HIS A 248 161.50 36.43 43.90
CA HIS A 248 160.33 37.18 44.39
C HIS A 248 159.68 38.06 43.31
N ILE A 249 160.45 38.62 42.37
CA ILE A 249 159.93 39.51 41.32
C ILE A 249 159.15 38.69 40.27
N SER A 250 159.63 37.51 39.92
CA SER A 250 158.93 36.60 39.00
C SER A 250 157.63 36.07 39.59
N ALA A 251 157.60 35.73 40.88
CA ALA A 251 156.39 35.28 41.56
C ALA A 251 155.27 36.33 41.56
N ILE A 252 155.60 37.61 41.79
CA ILE A 252 154.62 38.72 41.77
C ILE A 252 154.04 38.94 40.37
N LYS A 253 154.83 38.78 39.31
CA LYS A 253 154.38 39.05 37.93
C LYS A 253 153.37 38.02 37.40
N ASN A 254 153.43 36.78 37.89
CA ASN A 254 152.56 35.68 37.46
C ASN A 254 151.19 35.64 38.14
N LEU A 255 151.00 36.37 39.25
CA LEU A 255 149.70 36.51 39.90
C LEU A 255 148.81 37.47 39.09
N LYS A 256 147.93 36.97 38.21
CA LYS A 256 146.95 37.78 37.45
C LYS A 256 145.56 37.15 37.49
N ALA A 257 144.53 37.97 37.71
CA ALA A 257 143.13 37.51 37.78
C ALA A 257 142.63 36.84 36.49
N GLU A 258 143.17 37.21 35.33
CA GLU A 258 142.79 36.65 34.03
C GLU A 258 143.13 35.16 33.86
N ASN A 259 144.01 34.61 34.71
CA ASN A 259 144.41 33.22 34.66
C ASN A 259 143.51 32.30 35.51
N LEU A 260 142.49 32.84 36.21
CA LEU A 260 141.55 32.04 36.99
C LEU A 260 140.46 31.40 36.12
N ASP A 261 140.17 30.15 36.42
CA ASP A 261 139.20 29.32 35.70
C ASP A 261 137.78 29.94 35.74
N GLU A 262 137.42 30.56 36.86
CA GLU A 262 136.16 31.29 37.06
C GLU A 262 136.02 32.47 36.08
N PHE A 263 137.09 33.22 35.83
CA PHE A 263 137.06 34.35 34.89
C PHE A 263 137.02 33.88 33.43
N ILE A 264 137.65 32.75 33.10
CA ILE A 264 137.53 32.10 31.80
C ILE A 264 136.08 31.68 31.55
N LYS A 265 135.43 31.04 32.52
CA LYS A 265 134.00 30.66 32.47
C LYS A 265 133.09 31.89 32.33
N ARG A 266 133.40 33.00 33.02
CA ARG A 266 132.63 34.26 32.90
C ARG A 266 132.69 34.84 31.49
N LYS A 267 133.86 34.78 30.85
CA LYS A 267 134.05 35.25 29.47
C LYS A 267 133.29 34.38 28.48
N ASP A 268 133.28 33.06 28.69
CA ASP A 268 132.52 32.15 27.82
C ASP A 268 131.01 32.33 27.99
N TYR A 269 130.51 32.45 29.23
CA TYR A 269 129.11 32.81 29.50
C TYR A 269 128.72 34.12 28.79
N GLN A 270 129.53 35.18 28.88
CA GLN A 270 129.25 36.44 28.18
C GLN A 270 129.26 36.32 26.65
N LYS A 271 130.05 35.39 26.09
CA LYS A 271 130.07 35.10 24.66
C LYS A 271 128.80 34.35 24.25
N GLN A 272 128.42 33.32 24.99
CA GLN A 272 127.20 32.56 24.74
C GLN A 272 125.94 33.43 24.90
N LEU A 273 125.93 34.36 25.86
CA LEU A 273 124.84 35.33 26.06
C LEU A 273 124.61 36.25 24.86
N LYS A 274 125.61 36.41 23.99
CA LYS A 274 125.50 37.16 22.72
C LYS A 274 124.97 36.32 21.56
N SER A 275 124.88 34.98 21.71
CA SER A 275 124.35 34.08 20.69
C SER A 275 122.92 34.43 20.32
N SER A 276 122.64 34.54 19.02
CA SER A 276 121.29 34.76 18.50
C SER A 276 120.34 33.61 18.85
N VAL A 277 120.84 32.38 18.93
CA VAL A 277 120.05 31.18 19.24
C VAL A 277 119.53 31.22 20.68
N ILE A 278 120.40 31.49 21.66
CA ILE A 278 120.02 31.60 23.08
C ILE A 278 119.06 32.78 23.30
N LYS A 279 119.34 33.95 22.69
CA LYS A 279 118.45 35.11 22.78
C LYS A 279 117.07 34.82 22.20
N ASN A 280 117.00 34.19 21.03
CA ASN A 280 115.74 33.87 20.37
C ASN A 280 114.94 32.80 21.12
N TYR A 281 115.61 31.83 21.76
CA TYR A 281 114.97 30.83 22.61
C TYR A 281 114.24 31.50 23.79
N PHE A 282 114.93 32.29 24.60
CA PHE A 282 114.30 32.97 25.74
C PHE A 282 113.26 34.00 25.30
N LYS A 283 113.50 34.73 24.21
CA LYS A 283 112.51 35.64 23.60
C LYS A 283 111.23 34.91 23.20
N THR A 284 111.34 33.69 22.66
CA THR A 284 110.18 32.89 22.28
C THR A 284 109.49 32.30 23.51
N LYS A 285 110.26 31.77 24.48
CA LYS A 285 109.76 31.24 25.76
C LYS A 285 108.92 32.25 26.54
N GLU A 286 109.36 33.50 26.55
CA GLU A 286 108.68 34.58 27.29
C GLU A 286 107.55 35.25 26.50
N SER A 287 107.44 34.98 25.19
CA SER A 287 106.42 35.58 24.34
C SER A 287 105.00 35.15 24.73
N ASP A 288 104.06 36.08 24.66
CA ASP A 288 102.65 35.80 24.97
C ASP A 288 102.06 34.74 24.03
N ASN A 289 102.50 34.72 22.76
CA ASN A 289 102.07 33.72 21.78
C ASN A 289 102.46 32.30 22.20
N TYR A 290 103.67 32.09 22.76
CA TYR A 290 104.10 30.77 23.21
C TYR A 290 103.33 30.31 24.46
N LYS A 291 103.12 31.21 25.42
CA LYS A 291 102.33 30.93 26.63
C LYS A 291 100.89 30.53 26.29
N GLN A 292 100.22 31.31 25.43
CA GLN A 292 98.87 30.99 24.97
C GLN A 292 98.82 29.72 24.09
N PHE A 293 99.88 29.45 23.31
CA PHE A 293 99.97 28.24 22.49
C PHE A 293 99.97 26.98 23.36
N ILE A 294 100.75 26.95 24.46
CA ILE A 294 100.81 25.80 25.38
C ILE A 294 99.47 25.54 26.07
N GLU A 295 98.72 26.58 26.44
CA GLU A 295 97.39 26.43 27.04
C GLU A 295 96.36 25.85 26.05
N LEU A 296 96.52 26.15 24.76
CA LEU A 296 95.57 25.74 23.71
C LEU A 296 95.95 24.42 23.04
N ASP A 297 97.24 24.06 22.97
CA ASP A 297 97.67 22.85 22.28
C ASP A 297 97.17 21.59 23.00
N GLY A 298 96.38 20.79 22.29
CA GLY A 298 95.70 19.63 22.86
C GLY A 298 94.41 19.92 23.65
N SER A 299 94.01 21.19 23.80
CA SER A 299 92.78 21.58 24.50
C SER A 299 91.50 21.10 23.79
N GLN A 300 90.41 20.93 24.56
CA GLN A 300 89.11 20.58 24.00
C GLN A 300 88.61 21.62 22.98
N SER A 301 88.91 22.90 23.21
CA SER A 301 88.54 23.98 22.29
C SER A 301 89.17 23.84 20.89
N ILE A 302 90.40 23.33 20.80
CA ILE A 302 91.06 23.07 19.51
C ILE A 302 90.51 21.80 18.87
N LYS A 303 90.17 20.76 19.66
CA LYS A 303 89.50 19.55 19.15
C LYS A 303 88.13 19.88 18.55
N ASP A 304 87.29 20.62 19.28
CA ASP A 304 85.97 21.04 18.82
C ASP A 304 86.05 21.88 17.54
N PHE A 305 87.06 22.74 17.42
CA PHE A 305 87.30 23.50 16.19
C PHE A 305 87.66 22.60 15.00
N LEU A 306 88.54 21.61 15.20
CA LEU A 306 88.95 20.68 14.15
C LEU A 306 87.79 19.74 13.72
N ASP A 307 86.96 19.31 14.67
CA ASP A 307 85.75 18.54 14.37
C ASP A 307 84.75 19.40 13.58
N LEU A 308 84.54 20.65 13.98
CA LEU A 308 83.72 21.61 13.23
C LEU A 308 84.31 21.91 11.85
N GLU A 309 85.64 22.03 11.71
CA GLU A 309 86.31 22.20 10.42
C GLU A 309 86.07 20.99 9.51
N LYS A 310 86.18 19.78 10.05
CA LYS A 310 85.92 18.54 9.34
C LYS A 310 84.46 18.46 8.89
N GLU A 311 83.50 18.83 9.74
CA GLU A 311 82.09 18.92 9.39
C GLU A 311 81.82 19.97 8.32
N ILE A 312 82.44 21.15 8.40
CA ILE A 312 82.26 22.21 7.39
C ILE A 312 82.84 21.83 6.04
N GLN A 313 83.96 21.10 6.03
CA GLN A 313 84.62 20.61 4.81
C GLN A 313 84.01 19.30 4.28
N SER A 314 83.10 18.69 5.04
CA SER A 314 82.49 17.40 4.73
C SER A 314 81.59 17.43 3.49
N SER A 315 81.46 16.27 2.84
CA SER A 315 80.42 16.02 1.84
C SER A 315 79.01 16.12 2.45
N GLU A 316 78.89 15.84 3.74
CA GLU A 316 77.67 15.76 4.52
C GLU A 316 77.02 17.15 4.69
N LEU A 317 77.82 18.21 4.84
CA LEU A 317 77.29 19.58 4.82
C LEU A 317 76.78 19.98 3.43
N LYS A 318 77.50 19.60 2.36
CA LYS A 318 77.05 19.84 0.98
C LYS A 318 75.74 19.10 0.68
N ALA A 319 75.59 17.88 1.19
CA ALA A 319 74.35 17.10 1.11
C ALA A 319 73.22 17.80 1.88
N SER A 320 73.46 18.25 3.12
CA SER A 320 72.48 19.01 3.92
C SER A 320 72.02 20.30 3.24
N ILE A 321 72.93 21.03 2.58
CA ILE A 321 72.60 22.23 1.78
C ILE A 321 71.72 21.87 0.59
N GLN A 322 72.04 20.78 -0.12
CA GLN A 322 71.24 20.32 -1.25
C GLN A 322 69.85 19.84 -0.81
N GLU A 323 69.77 19.18 0.33
CA GLU A 323 68.51 18.74 0.94
C GLU A 323 67.63 19.94 1.32
N ALA A 324 68.20 20.97 1.97
CA ALA A 324 67.48 22.21 2.26
C ALA A 324 67.01 22.96 0.99
N LYS A 325 67.77 22.88 -0.11
CA LYS A 325 67.33 23.41 -1.43
C LYS A 325 66.19 22.59 -2.04
N ASN A 326 66.14 21.30 -1.75
CA ASN A 326 65.12 20.37 -2.25
C ASN A 326 63.84 20.36 -1.41
N LEU A 327 63.85 20.92 -0.18
CA LEU A 327 62.64 21.21 0.61
C LEU A 327 61.83 22.34 -0.02
N LYS A 328 61.12 22.01 -1.10
CA LYS A 328 60.22 22.90 -1.84
C LYS A 328 58.92 22.14 -2.08
N PHE A 329 57.81 22.87 -2.08
CA PHE A 329 56.49 22.28 -2.34
C PHE A 329 56.47 21.53 -3.67
N GLU A 330 57.12 22.06 -4.71
CA GLU A 330 57.18 21.46 -6.04
C GLU A 330 57.80 20.05 -6.09
N ASN A 331 58.51 19.64 -5.04
CA ASN A 331 59.16 18.33 -4.94
C ASN A 331 58.38 17.33 -4.07
N THR A 332 57.19 17.68 -3.56
CA THR A 332 56.39 16.80 -2.70
C THR A 332 55.33 16.03 -3.48
N GLU A 333 54.79 14.97 -2.88
CA GLU A 333 53.70 14.18 -3.50
C GLU A 333 52.42 15.02 -3.61
N GLU A 334 52.18 15.90 -2.63
CA GLU A 334 51.06 16.85 -2.60
C GLU A 334 51.11 17.81 -3.79
N TYR A 335 52.28 18.13 -4.33
CA TYR A 335 52.37 18.92 -5.56
C TYR A 335 51.92 18.14 -6.79
N LYS A 336 52.24 16.84 -6.89
CA LYS A 336 51.71 15.98 -7.96
C LYS A 336 50.19 15.88 -7.85
N ASN A 337 49.69 15.65 -6.63
CA ASN A 337 48.26 15.64 -6.33
C ASN A 337 47.59 16.98 -6.68
N LEU A 338 48.28 18.12 -6.52
CA LEU A 338 47.76 19.42 -6.94
C LEU A 338 47.62 19.54 -8.47
N GLN A 339 48.55 18.96 -9.23
CA GLN A 339 48.43 18.91 -10.70
C GLN A 339 47.28 18.00 -11.11
N GLU A 340 47.15 16.84 -10.48
CA GLU A 340 46.03 15.92 -10.71
C GLU A 340 44.70 16.60 -10.38
N TYR A 341 44.58 17.23 -9.20
CA TYR A 341 43.40 18.02 -8.80
C TYR A 341 43.05 19.09 -9.85
N LYS A 342 44.03 19.87 -10.31
CA LYS A 342 43.82 20.88 -11.37
C LYS A 342 43.36 20.26 -12.69
N SER A 343 43.84 19.07 -13.02
CA SER A 343 43.41 18.33 -14.23
C SER A 343 41.98 17.80 -14.08
N LEU A 344 41.65 17.18 -12.95
CA LEU A 344 40.33 16.66 -12.63
C LEU A 344 39.29 17.79 -12.58
N LYS A 345 39.61 18.92 -11.93
CA LYS A 345 38.76 20.12 -11.91
C LYS A 345 38.42 20.65 -13.31
N LYS A 346 39.30 20.40 -14.30
CA LYS A 346 39.08 20.78 -15.70
C LYS A 346 38.29 19.74 -16.50
N SER A 347 38.21 18.49 -16.03
CA SER A 347 37.49 17.37 -16.66
C SER A 347 36.05 17.77 -17.00
N SER A 348 35.62 17.46 -18.22
CA SER A 348 34.26 17.68 -18.68
C SER A 348 33.21 17.00 -17.79
N GLU A 349 33.50 15.77 -17.35
CA GLU A 349 32.62 14.89 -16.60
C GLU A 349 32.36 15.45 -15.20
N ILE A 350 33.41 15.92 -14.50
CA ILE A 350 33.28 16.55 -13.18
C ILE A 350 32.49 17.85 -13.29
N LYS A 351 32.79 18.69 -14.30
CA LYS A 351 32.04 19.93 -14.54
C LYS A 351 30.56 19.66 -14.84
N GLN A 352 30.27 18.66 -15.68
CA GLN A 352 28.90 18.26 -16.01
C GLN A 352 28.17 17.73 -14.79
N TYR A 353 28.82 16.87 -13.99
CA TYR A 353 28.28 16.36 -12.74
C TYR A 353 27.87 17.48 -11.78
N PHE A 354 28.78 18.40 -11.45
CA PHE A 354 28.46 19.51 -10.54
C PHE A 354 27.45 20.50 -11.12
N LYS A 355 27.49 20.75 -12.44
CA LYS A 355 26.49 21.58 -13.13
C LYS A 355 25.09 20.99 -13.02
N PHE A 356 24.94 19.68 -13.22
CA PHE A 356 23.66 18.98 -13.07
C PHE A 356 23.25 18.86 -11.61
N LYS A 357 24.20 18.60 -10.70
CA LYS A 357 24.01 18.57 -9.23
C LYS A 357 23.37 19.87 -8.72
N SER A 358 23.79 21.01 -9.26
CA SER A 358 23.26 22.34 -8.90
C SER A 358 22.05 22.77 -9.73
N SER A 359 21.54 21.93 -10.64
CA SER A 359 20.46 22.31 -11.54
C SER A 359 19.10 22.29 -10.83
N GLU A 360 18.25 23.27 -11.16
CA GLU A 360 16.86 23.29 -10.69
C GLU A 360 16.09 22.03 -11.12
N LYS A 361 16.44 21.46 -12.28
CA LYS A 361 15.85 20.22 -12.80
C LYS A 361 16.06 19.02 -11.87
N LEU A 362 17.30 18.81 -11.39
CA LEU A 362 17.59 17.73 -10.44
C LEU A 362 16.95 18.00 -9.07
N SER A 363 16.89 19.26 -8.64
CA SER A 363 16.17 19.66 -7.42
C SER A 363 14.69 19.29 -7.49
N ILE A 364 14.01 19.63 -8.59
CA ILE A 364 12.60 19.26 -8.83
C ILE A 364 12.44 17.74 -8.90
N PHE A 365 13.37 17.05 -9.57
CA PHE A 365 13.35 15.59 -9.62
C PHE A 365 13.41 14.97 -8.22
N ASN A 366 14.38 15.38 -7.40
CA ASN A 366 14.54 14.87 -6.04
C ASN A 366 13.38 15.26 -5.11
N GLU A 367 12.77 16.44 -5.30
CA GLU A 367 11.56 16.86 -4.56
C GLU A 367 10.36 15.95 -4.85
N LEU A 368 10.21 15.53 -6.11
CA LEU A 368 9.05 14.79 -6.58
C LEU A 368 9.24 13.28 -6.65
N ASN A 369 10.47 12.80 -6.70
CA ASN A 369 10.76 11.38 -6.75
C ASN A 369 10.21 10.70 -5.49
N ASP A 370 9.39 9.68 -5.68
CA ASP A 370 8.66 8.98 -4.62
C ASP A 370 7.70 9.87 -3.80
N SER A 371 7.30 11.02 -4.34
CA SER A 371 6.32 11.91 -3.70
C SER A 371 4.87 11.45 -3.93
N GLN A 372 3.99 11.78 -2.98
CA GLN A 372 2.55 11.53 -3.12
C GLN A 372 1.96 12.25 -4.35
N VAL A 373 2.50 13.41 -4.74
CA VAL A 373 2.04 14.17 -5.90
C VAL A 373 2.22 13.37 -7.21
N ILE A 374 3.34 12.65 -7.36
CA ILE A 374 3.55 11.79 -8.54
C ILE A 374 2.65 10.55 -8.47
N ALA A 375 2.50 9.94 -7.29
CA ALA A 375 1.61 8.80 -7.11
C ALA A 375 0.14 9.17 -7.46
N ASP A 376 -0.33 10.33 -7.02
CA ASP A 376 -1.67 10.84 -7.32
C ASP A 376 -1.81 11.16 -8.81
N TYR A 377 -0.80 11.78 -9.43
CA TYR A 377 -0.78 12.02 -10.87
C TYR A 377 -0.89 10.73 -11.69
N GLU A 378 -0.10 9.70 -11.36
CA GLU A 378 -0.10 8.41 -12.05
C GLU A 378 -1.42 7.65 -11.83
N ALA A 379 -1.98 7.71 -10.62
CA ALA A 379 -3.29 7.15 -10.32
C ALA A 379 -4.41 7.84 -11.11
N LEU A 380 -4.38 9.17 -11.19
CA LEU A 380 -5.30 9.96 -12.01
C LEU A 380 -5.13 9.65 -13.49
N GLU A 381 -3.90 9.59 -14.00
CA GLU A 381 -3.62 9.23 -15.40
C GLU A 381 -4.20 7.87 -15.75
N LYS A 382 -3.94 6.86 -14.91
CA LYS A 382 -4.48 5.51 -15.07
C LYS A 382 -6.00 5.50 -15.05
N TYR A 383 -6.62 6.23 -14.13
CA TYR A 383 -8.08 6.34 -14.05
C TYR A 383 -8.68 7.02 -15.29
N ILE A 384 -8.13 8.15 -15.73
CA ILE A 384 -8.63 8.91 -16.88
C ILE A 384 -8.44 8.14 -18.20
N LEU A 385 -7.43 7.29 -18.30
CA LEU A 385 -7.21 6.42 -19.46
C LEU A 385 -7.98 5.10 -19.40
N SER A 386 -8.70 4.82 -18.32
CA SER A 386 -9.47 3.58 -18.19
C SER A 386 -10.75 3.59 -19.02
N ASP A 387 -11.15 2.40 -19.48
CA ASP A 387 -12.43 2.21 -20.17
C ASP A 387 -13.61 2.65 -19.29
N GLU A 388 -13.53 2.39 -17.98
CA GLU A 388 -14.53 2.80 -16.99
C GLU A 388 -14.81 4.32 -17.06
N PHE A 389 -13.75 5.14 -17.02
CA PHE A 389 -13.89 6.59 -17.10
C PHE A 389 -14.43 7.04 -18.46
N ILE A 390 -13.91 6.47 -19.55
CA ILE A 390 -14.32 6.83 -20.92
C ILE A 390 -15.82 6.55 -21.12
N GLU A 391 -16.28 5.37 -20.72
CA GLU A 391 -17.69 4.98 -20.81
C GLU A 391 -18.56 5.84 -19.89
N ARG A 392 -18.10 6.10 -18.67
CA ARG A 392 -18.83 6.94 -17.70
C ARG A 392 -18.97 8.37 -18.20
N LYS A 393 -17.90 8.97 -18.74
CA LYS A 393 -17.91 10.30 -19.35
C LYS A 393 -18.86 10.33 -20.54
N LYS A 394 -18.81 9.33 -21.43
CA LYS A 394 -19.73 9.20 -22.57
C LYS A 394 -21.18 9.14 -22.08
N TYR A 395 -21.47 8.33 -21.06
CA TYR A 395 -22.80 8.23 -20.45
C TYR A 395 -23.28 9.58 -19.90
N LEU A 396 -22.46 10.27 -19.12
CA LEU A 396 -22.81 11.56 -18.51
C LEU A 396 -23.07 12.67 -19.55
N GLN A 397 -22.48 12.54 -20.75
CA GLN A 397 -22.68 13.45 -21.89
C GLN A 397 -23.95 13.15 -22.71
N ILE A 398 -24.62 12.01 -22.48
CA ILE A 398 -25.88 11.70 -23.17
C ILE A 398 -27.00 12.63 -22.65
N LYS A 399 -27.77 13.19 -23.58
CA LYS A 399 -28.86 14.13 -23.27
C LYS A 399 -30.03 13.46 -22.55
N ASP A 400 -30.43 12.29 -23.03
CA ASP A 400 -31.58 11.53 -22.51
C ASP A 400 -31.09 10.18 -21.96
N LYS A 401 -30.43 10.24 -20.80
CA LYS A 401 -29.85 9.09 -20.12
C LYS A 401 -30.92 8.12 -19.63
N PHE A 402 -32.11 8.64 -19.35
CA PHE A 402 -33.25 7.83 -18.92
C PHE A 402 -33.53 6.66 -19.89
N LYS A 403 -33.37 6.85 -21.21
CA LYS A 403 -33.57 5.78 -22.19
C LYS A 403 -32.62 4.57 -22.07
N LEU A 404 -31.52 4.73 -21.34
CA LEU A 404 -30.55 3.66 -21.08
C LEU A 404 -30.78 3.01 -19.71
N SER A 405 -31.72 3.52 -18.92
CA SER A 405 -31.98 3.04 -17.57
C SER A 405 -32.94 1.85 -17.57
N GLU A 406 -32.93 1.10 -16.47
CA GLU A 406 -33.82 -0.05 -16.29
C GLU A 406 -35.28 0.38 -16.18
N GLU A 407 -35.53 1.53 -15.57
CA GLU A 407 -36.86 2.12 -15.41
C GLU A 407 -37.48 2.47 -16.76
N TYR A 408 -36.69 2.87 -17.76
CA TYR A 408 -37.20 3.05 -19.11
C TYR A 408 -37.61 1.72 -19.76
N LYS A 409 -36.88 0.63 -19.53
CA LYS A 409 -37.28 -0.70 -20.00
C LYS A 409 -38.61 -1.13 -19.37
N GLN A 410 -38.76 -0.92 -18.06
CA GLN A 410 -40.01 -1.16 -17.34
C GLN A 410 -41.16 -0.31 -17.90
N GLN A 411 -40.90 0.96 -18.27
CA GLN A 411 -41.89 1.79 -18.93
C GLN A 411 -42.32 1.23 -20.29
N GLN A 412 -41.38 0.71 -21.10
CA GLN A 412 -41.71 0.08 -22.37
C GLN A 412 -42.48 -1.22 -22.19
N GLU A 413 -42.11 -2.03 -21.20
CA GLU A 413 -42.84 -3.25 -20.80
C GLU A 413 -44.28 -2.91 -20.41
N TYR A 414 -44.47 -1.90 -19.55
CA TYR A 414 -45.80 -1.40 -19.17
C TYR A 414 -46.62 -0.98 -20.39
N ILE A 415 -46.04 -0.20 -21.31
CA ILE A 415 -46.73 0.25 -22.53
C ILE A 415 -47.13 -0.94 -23.41
N ALA A 416 -46.29 -1.97 -23.49
CA ALA A 416 -46.59 -3.20 -24.24
C ALA A 416 -47.73 -3.98 -23.58
N LEU A 417 -47.66 -4.22 -22.27
CA LEU A 417 -48.69 -4.91 -21.50
C LEU A 417 -50.03 -4.15 -21.54
N LYS A 418 -50.03 -2.83 -21.41
CA LYS A 418 -51.23 -2.00 -21.54
C LYS A 418 -51.93 -2.16 -22.90
N LYS A 419 -51.18 -2.51 -23.94
CA LYS A 419 -51.72 -2.77 -25.29
C LYS A 419 -52.18 -4.22 -25.48
N SER A 420 -51.87 -5.14 -24.57
CA SER A 420 -52.29 -6.54 -24.60
C SER A 420 -53.81 -6.66 -24.69
N ASP A 421 -54.28 -7.46 -25.65
CA ASP A 421 -55.71 -7.69 -25.84
C ASP A 421 -56.32 -8.42 -24.64
N LYS A 422 -55.55 -9.29 -23.97
CA LYS A 422 -55.99 -9.99 -22.75
C LYS A 422 -56.21 -9.03 -21.58
N ILE A 423 -55.27 -8.11 -21.35
CA ILE A 423 -55.41 -7.10 -20.28
C ILE A 423 -56.62 -6.19 -20.56
N LYS A 424 -56.78 -5.73 -21.81
CA LYS A 424 -57.95 -4.93 -22.20
C LYS A 424 -59.26 -5.70 -22.04
N TRP A 425 -59.28 -6.97 -22.43
CA TRP A 425 -60.43 -7.86 -22.27
C TRP A 425 -60.80 -8.04 -20.80
N TYR A 426 -59.81 -8.32 -19.93
CA TYR A 426 -60.01 -8.47 -18.49
C TYR A 426 -60.65 -7.21 -17.88
N PHE A 427 -60.04 -6.03 -18.07
CA PHE A 427 -60.57 -4.78 -17.50
C PHE A 427 -61.91 -4.37 -18.09
N LYS A 428 -62.20 -4.76 -19.35
CA LYS A 428 -63.51 -4.56 -19.97
C LYS A 428 -64.58 -5.40 -19.26
N LEU A 429 -64.30 -6.68 -19.00
CA LEU A 429 -65.25 -7.58 -18.34
C LEU A 429 -65.42 -7.26 -16.85
N GLU A 430 -64.32 -6.94 -16.16
CA GLU A 430 -64.33 -6.53 -14.75
C GLU A 430 -65.21 -5.28 -14.53
N LYS A 431 -65.19 -4.33 -15.46
CA LYS A 431 -65.98 -3.09 -15.35
C LYS A 431 -67.48 -3.30 -15.59
N VAL A 432 -67.86 -4.26 -16.42
CA VAL A 432 -69.25 -4.45 -16.88
C VAL A 432 -69.98 -5.51 -16.05
N ASN A 433 -69.32 -6.12 -15.05
CA ASN A 433 -69.89 -7.16 -14.20
C ASN A 433 -70.58 -8.28 -15.03
N SER A 434 -69.94 -8.67 -16.14
CA SER A 434 -70.57 -9.52 -17.17
C SER A 434 -70.95 -10.93 -16.68
N PHE A 435 -70.49 -11.31 -15.49
CA PHE A 435 -70.69 -12.63 -14.89
C PHE A 435 -71.57 -12.63 -13.65
N ASP A 436 -72.21 -11.50 -13.31
CA ASP A 436 -73.08 -11.39 -12.13
C ASP A 436 -74.07 -12.57 -12.10
N GLN A 437 -74.77 -12.85 -13.20
CA GLN A 437 -75.75 -13.94 -13.26
C GLN A 437 -75.20 -15.33 -12.89
N LEU A 438 -73.92 -15.62 -13.13
CA LEU A 438 -73.28 -16.88 -12.73
C LEU A 438 -72.84 -16.88 -11.26
N GLN A 439 -72.51 -15.69 -10.73
CA GLN A 439 -72.12 -15.52 -9.33
C GLN A 439 -73.33 -15.50 -8.38
N HIS A 440 -74.56 -15.31 -8.88
CA HIS A 440 -75.77 -15.24 -8.06
C HIS A 440 -76.42 -16.60 -7.74
N TRP A 441 -76.10 -17.68 -8.47
CA TRP A 441 -76.75 -18.99 -8.29
C TRP A 441 -75.75 -20.07 -7.88
N GLU A 442 -76.15 -20.90 -6.93
CA GLU A 442 -75.46 -22.13 -6.48
C GLU A 442 -76.28 -23.35 -6.90
N LEU A 443 -75.63 -24.36 -7.49
CA LEU A 443 -76.30 -25.61 -7.85
C LEU A 443 -76.44 -26.48 -6.59
N THR A 444 -77.67 -26.81 -6.22
CA THR A 444 -77.98 -27.52 -4.97
C THR A 444 -78.53 -28.93 -5.19
N PHE A 445 -79.02 -29.22 -6.38
CA PHE A 445 -79.40 -30.57 -6.80
C PHE A 445 -79.21 -30.71 -8.30
N GLU A 446 -78.66 -31.84 -8.73
CA GLU A 446 -78.68 -32.23 -10.13
C GLU A 446 -78.84 -33.73 -10.33
N ASP A 447 -79.45 -34.07 -11.46
CA ASP A 447 -79.32 -35.38 -12.08
C ASP A 447 -79.27 -35.19 -13.59
N ASP A 448 -78.19 -35.65 -14.20
CA ASP A 448 -77.96 -35.66 -15.65
C ASP A 448 -78.25 -37.04 -16.27
N PHE A 449 -78.72 -37.99 -15.44
CA PHE A 449 -79.02 -39.37 -15.81
C PHE A 449 -77.88 -40.07 -16.57
N SER A 450 -76.63 -39.67 -16.34
CA SER A 450 -75.45 -40.26 -16.96
C SER A 450 -75.22 -41.72 -16.55
N SER A 451 -75.73 -42.11 -15.38
CA SER A 451 -75.69 -43.49 -14.90
C SER A 451 -76.73 -44.36 -15.61
N PRO A 452 -76.40 -45.63 -15.98
CA PRO A 452 -77.31 -46.50 -16.72
C PRO A 452 -78.53 -46.99 -15.92
N LYS A 453 -78.59 -46.69 -14.62
CA LYS A 453 -79.71 -47.02 -13.72
C LYS A 453 -80.11 -45.77 -12.95
N LEU A 454 -81.39 -45.67 -12.61
CA LEU A 454 -81.91 -44.59 -11.78
C LEU A 454 -81.22 -44.61 -10.42
N ASP A 455 -80.71 -43.45 -10.00
CA ASP A 455 -80.17 -43.24 -8.67
C ASP A 455 -81.32 -43.27 -7.65
N LEU A 456 -81.41 -44.35 -6.88
CA LEU A 456 -82.47 -44.55 -5.89
C LEU A 456 -82.20 -43.79 -4.58
N ASP A 457 -80.99 -43.29 -4.37
CA ASP A 457 -80.70 -42.31 -3.31
C ASP A 457 -81.23 -40.93 -3.76
N LYS A 458 -81.18 -40.67 -5.08
CA LYS A 458 -81.89 -39.64 -5.86
C LYS A 458 -83.40 -39.66 -5.72
N TRP A 459 -83.99 -40.76 -6.16
CA TRP A 459 -85.36 -40.80 -6.66
C TRP A 459 -86.16 -42.00 -6.14
N LEU A 460 -87.36 -41.70 -5.62
CA LEU A 460 -88.38 -42.69 -5.32
C LEU A 460 -89.30 -42.95 -6.52
N THR A 461 -89.59 -44.23 -6.80
CA THR A 461 -90.36 -44.71 -7.97
C THR A 461 -91.88 -44.85 -7.74
N GLY A 462 -92.40 -44.13 -6.74
CA GLY A 462 -93.80 -44.15 -6.30
C GLY A 462 -94.08 -42.96 -5.38
N TYR A 463 -95.34 -42.66 -5.08
CA TYR A 463 -95.67 -41.55 -4.17
C TYR A 463 -94.92 -41.65 -2.83
N TYR A 464 -94.36 -40.53 -2.38
CA TYR A 464 -93.53 -40.43 -1.17
C TYR A 464 -94.15 -41.16 0.03
N TRP A 465 -95.40 -40.83 0.40
CA TRP A 465 -96.06 -41.46 1.55
C TRP A 465 -96.31 -42.97 1.37
N GLY A 466 -96.49 -43.44 0.14
CA GLY A 466 -96.65 -44.87 -0.15
C GLY A 466 -95.36 -45.63 0.08
N LYS A 467 -94.27 -45.13 -0.52
CA LYS A 467 -92.93 -45.71 -0.35
C LYS A 467 -92.46 -45.62 1.11
N THR A 468 -92.63 -44.48 1.76
CA THR A 468 -92.08 -44.26 3.12
C THR A 468 -92.89 -44.95 4.21
N ILE A 469 -94.23 -45.00 4.12
CA ILE A 469 -95.07 -45.61 5.18
C ILE A 469 -95.37 -47.08 4.88
N LEU A 470 -95.66 -47.43 3.62
CA LEU A 470 -96.14 -48.76 3.25
C LEU A 470 -95.05 -49.65 2.66
N ASN A 471 -93.87 -49.08 2.34
CA ASN A 471 -92.86 -49.72 1.51
C ASN A 471 -93.46 -50.32 0.21
N ASP A 472 -94.47 -49.65 -0.34
CA ASP A 472 -95.27 -50.15 -1.46
C ASP A 472 -95.79 -48.99 -2.32
N ASN A 473 -96.11 -49.27 -3.58
CA ASN A 473 -96.71 -48.29 -4.48
C ASN A 473 -98.23 -48.28 -4.32
N TYR A 474 -98.81 -47.09 -4.36
CA TYR A 474 -100.25 -46.92 -4.58
C TYR A 474 -100.49 -45.80 -5.59
N VAL A 475 -101.69 -45.76 -6.13
CA VAL A 475 -102.18 -44.67 -7.00
C VAL A 475 -103.48 -44.09 -6.45
N GLN A 476 -103.83 -42.87 -6.86
CA GLN A 476 -105.10 -42.26 -6.48
C GLN A 476 -106.25 -42.90 -7.27
N ALA A 477 -107.46 -42.92 -6.70
CA ALA A 477 -108.60 -43.62 -7.30
C ALA A 477 -109.02 -43.13 -8.70
N ASN A 478 -108.67 -41.90 -9.06
CA ASN A 478 -108.91 -41.32 -10.38
C ASN A 478 -107.85 -41.69 -11.43
N GLU A 479 -106.75 -42.33 -11.04
CA GLU A 479 -105.69 -42.76 -11.94
C GLU A 479 -106.04 -44.09 -12.62
N GLN A 480 -105.80 -44.16 -13.93
CA GLN A 480 -106.10 -45.34 -14.75
C GLN A 480 -104.88 -46.24 -14.96
N GLN A 481 -103.70 -45.76 -14.57
CA GLN A 481 -102.44 -46.49 -14.64
C GLN A 481 -101.99 -46.95 -13.24
N PHE A 482 -101.16 -48.00 -13.20
CA PHE A 482 -100.34 -48.30 -12.02
C PHE A 482 -98.87 -47.96 -12.27
N PHE A 483 -98.18 -47.40 -11.26
CA PHE A 483 -96.78 -47.01 -11.39
C PHE A 483 -95.83 -48.19 -11.17
N THR A 484 -94.95 -48.46 -12.15
CA THR A 484 -93.96 -49.53 -12.07
C THR A 484 -92.58 -49.07 -12.54
N GLU A 485 -91.53 -49.69 -12.00
CA GLU A 485 -90.15 -49.40 -12.39
C GLU A 485 -89.82 -49.88 -13.82
N LYS A 486 -90.59 -50.83 -14.36
CA LYS A 486 -90.45 -51.30 -15.76
C LYS A 486 -90.86 -50.25 -16.80
N ASN A 487 -91.47 -49.16 -16.34
CA ASN A 487 -91.82 -48.00 -17.16
C ASN A 487 -90.72 -46.93 -17.15
N LEU A 488 -89.66 -47.12 -16.35
CA LEU A 488 -88.50 -46.24 -16.25
C LEU A 488 -87.31 -46.89 -16.96
N GLU A 489 -86.70 -46.16 -17.89
CA GLU A 489 -85.51 -46.60 -18.63
C GLU A 489 -84.54 -45.42 -18.74
N ILE A 490 -83.26 -45.63 -18.45
CA ILE A 490 -82.23 -44.63 -18.78
C ILE A 490 -81.45 -45.15 -19.98
N LYS A 491 -81.39 -44.33 -21.04
CA LYS A 491 -80.62 -44.62 -22.24
C LYS A 491 -80.04 -43.33 -22.80
N ASP A 492 -78.77 -43.37 -23.20
CA ASP A 492 -78.06 -42.22 -23.79
C ASP A 492 -78.12 -40.96 -22.91
N SER A 493 -77.95 -41.15 -21.60
CA SER A 493 -78.08 -40.10 -20.55
C SER A 493 -79.45 -39.42 -20.49
N VAL A 494 -80.51 -40.11 -20.90
CA VAL A 494 -81.89 -39.60 -20.85
C VAL A 494 -82.74 -40.58 -20.07
N LEU A 495 -83.41 -40.10 -19.03
CA LEU A 495 -84.47 -40.86 -18.35
C LEU A 495 -85.75 -40.81 -19.17
N ARG A 496 -86.29 -41.98 -19.50
CA ARG A 496 -87.56 -42.16 -20.19
C ARG A 496 -88.60 -42.78 -19.26
N ILE A 497 -89.71 -42.08 -19.09
CA ILE A 497 -90.94 -42.58 -18.49
C ILE A 497 -91.89 -42.98 -19.62
N THR A 498 -92.27 -44.27 -19.67
CA THR A 498 -93.11 -44.82 -20.74
C THR A 498 -94.45 -45.30 -20.21
N THR A 499 -95.55 -44.64 -20.60
CA THR A 499 -96.92 -45.13 -20.38
C THR A 499 -97.25 -46.20 -21.42
N LYS A 500 -97.74 -47.37 -20.97
CA LYS A 500 -98.00 -48.57 -21.81
C LYS A 500 -99.41 -49.12 -21.57
N ALA A 501 -99.97 -49.77 -22.59
CA ALA A 501 -101.14 -50.64 -22.43
C ALA A 501 -100.64 -52.00 -21.94
N GLU A 502 -100.66 -52.18 -20.63
CA GLU A 502 -100.09 -53.33 -19.95
C GLU A 502 -100.88 -53.58 -18.68
N LYS A 503 -101.33 -54.82 -18.48
CA LYS A 503 -102.11 -55.17 -17.30
C LYS A 503 -101.23 -55.16 -16.06
N ALA A 504 -101.72 -54.53 -15.00
CA ALA A 504 -101.10 -54.55 -13.68
C ALA A 504 -102.15 -54.69 -12.59
N LYS A 505 -101.75 -55.20 -11.43
CA LYS A 505 -102.59 -55.25 -10.23
C LYS A 505 -101.89 -54.46 -9.14
N GLY A 506 -102.61 -53.55 -8.51
CA GLY A 506 -101.97 -52.58 -7.62
C GLY A 506 -102.93 -51.97 -6.60
N LYS A 507 -102.35 -51.28 -5.62
CA LYS A 507 -103.08 -50.63 -4.53
C LYS A 507 -103.60 -49.26 -4.97
N VAL A 508 -104.86 -48.99 -4.67
CA VAL A 508 -105.54 -47.72 -4.88
C VAL A 508 -105.86 -47.10 -3.54
N TRP A 509 -105.62 -45.80 -3.39
CA TRP A 509 -106.13 -45.02 -2.27
C TRP A 509 -107.38 -44.24 -2.67
N HIS A 510 -108.46 -44.43 -1.92
CA HIS A 510 -109.69 -43.65 -2.06
C HIS A 510 -110.04 -42.92 -0.75
N PRO A 511 -110.35 -41.61 -0.77
CA PRO A 511 -110.59 -40.83 0.44
C PRO A 511 -111.64 -41.42 1.40
N SER A 512 -112.69 -42.06 0.87
CA SER A 512 -113.75 -42.67 1.71
C SER A 512 -113.61 -44.18 1.96
N MET A 513 -112.80 -44.91 1.17
CA MET A 513 -112.70 -46.37 1.27
C MET A 513 -111.33 -46.84 1.78
N GLY A 514 -110.36 -45.93 1.92
CA GLY A 514 -108.99 -46.29 2.24
C GLY A 514 -108.31 -47.03 1.08
N PHE A 515 -107.43 -47.98 1.42
CA PHE A 515 -106.68 -48.76 0.44
C PHE A 515 -107.42 -50.02 -0.01
N TYR A 516 -107.50 -50.24 -1.32
CA TYR A 516 -107.99 -51.50 -1.91
C TYR A 516 -107.18 -51.88 -3.15
N ILE A 517 -107.28 -53.13 -3.59
CA ILE A 517 -106.57 -53.62 -4.78
C ILE A 517 -107.48 -53.50 -6.02
N LYS A 518 -106.91 -53.01 -7.12
CA LYS A 518 -107.58 -52.83 -8.42
C LYS A 518 -106.72 -53.43 -9.53
N ASP A 519 -107.37 -54.00 -10.55
CA ASP A 519 -106.72 -54.34 -11.82
C ASP A 519 -106.71 -53.10 -12.75
N PHE A 520 -105.56 -52.84 -13.36
CA PHE A 520 -105.29 -51.71 -14.25
C PHE A 520 -104.99 -52.24 -15.65
N ASP A 521 -105.48 -51.55 -16.67
CA ASP A 521 -105.18 -51.85 -18.08
C ASP A 521 -103.91 -51.14 -18.59
N TYR A 522 -103.32 -50.28 -17.74
CA TYR A 522 -102.18 -49.45 -18.11
C TYR A 522 -101.12 -49.40 -17.01
N THR A 523 -99.85 -49.29 -17.42
CA THR A 523 -98.73 -49.00 -16.53
C THR A 523 -98.03 -47.71 -16.93
N SER A 524 -97.43 -47.02 -15.96
CA SER A 524 -96.59 -45.84 -16.20
C SER A 524 -95.53 -45.67 -15.11
N GLY A 525 -94.85 -44.53 -15.07
CA GLY A 525 -93.81 -44.24 -14.08
C GLY A 525 -93.97 -42.87 -13.42
N ILE A 526 -93.45 -42.80 -12.21
CA ILE A 526 -93.27 -41.58 -11.42
C ILE A 526 -91.89 -41.66 -10.77
N ILE A 527 -91.20 -40.52 -10.70
CA ILE A 527 -90.02 -40.33 -9.86
C ILE A 527 -90.25 -39.12 -8.96
N ASN A 528 -89.73 -39.16 -7.72
CA ASN A 528 -89.76 -37.99 -6.83
C ASN A 528 -88.59 -37.94 -5.86
N THR A 529 -88.29 -36.73 -5.38
CA THR A 529 -87.18 -36.49 -4.44
C THR A 529 -87.64 -36.39 -2.98
N GLY A 530 -88.86 -36.83 -2.65
CA GLY A 530 -89.49 -36.57 -1.35
C GLY A 530 -88.70 -37.02 -0.12
N GLN A 531 -87.86 -38.03 -0.29
CA GLN A 531 -86.95 -38.54 0.75
C GLN A 531 -85.56 -37.90 0.73
N SER A 532 -85.08 -37.51 -0.45
CA SER A 532 -83.67 -37.15 -0.70
C SER A 532 -83.42 -35.65 -0.75
N PHE A 533 -84.34 -34.89 -1.35
CA PHE A 533 -84.15 -33.48 -1.62
C PHE A 533 -85.46 -32.69 -1.55
N ARG A 534 -85.44 -31.65 -0.72
CA ARG A 534 -86.49 -30.65 -0.56
C ARG A 534 -85.83 -29.28 -0.48
N GLN A 535 -86.36 -28.32 -1.21
CA GLN A 535 -85.83 -26.95 -1.17
C GLN A 535 -86.95 -25.93 -1.13
N LYS A 536 -86.71 -24.84 -0.39
CA LYS A 536 -87.54 -23.64 -0.40
C LYS A 536 -86.85 -22.57 -1.22
N TYR A 537 -87.58 -21.99 -2.17
CA TYR A 537 -87.07 -21.01 -3.14
C TYR A 537 -85.98 -21.56 -4.05
N GLY A 538 -85.65 -20.78 -5.07
CA GLY A 538 -84.64 -21.12 -6.05
C GLY A 538 -85.19 -21.28 -7.45
N ARG A 539 -84.36 -21.84 -8.31
CA ARG A 539 -84.66 -22.07 -9.73
C ARG A 539 -84.70 -23.56 -9.99
N PHE A 540 -85.88 -24.09 -10.31
CA PHE A 540 -86.12 -25.51 -10.55
C PHE A 540 -86.29 -25.73 -12.04
N GLU A 541 -85.41 -26.51 -12.64
CA GLU A 541 -85.31 -26.65 -14.10
C GLU A 541 -85.25 -28.12 -14.50
N ALA A 542 -85.96 -28.47 -15.56
CA ALA A 542 -85.81 -29.77 -16.19
C ALA A 542 -85.90 -29.64 -17.71
N LYS A 543 -84.97 -30.30 -18.42
CA LYS A 543 -84.98 -30.37 -19.88
C LYS A 543 -85.74 -31.61 -20.32
N ILE A 544 -86.91 -31.38 -20.89
CA ILE A 544 -87.91 -32.42 -21.11
C ILE A 544 -88.38 -32.40 -22.56
N ARG A 545 -88.49 -33.59 -23.14
CA ARG A 545 -89.20 -33.87 -24.39
C ARG A 545 -90.32 -34.86 -24.08
N MET A 546 -91.50 -34.65 -24.63
CA MET A 546 -92.63 -35.56 -24.45
C MET A 546 -93.33 -35.77 -25.77
N ASN A 547 -93.96 -36.93 -26.00
CA ASN A 547 -94.85 -37.14 -27.14
C ASN A 547 -96.33 -36.97 -26.74
N HIS A 548 -97.19 -36.74 -27.73
CA HIS A 548 -98.61 -36.47 -27.51
C HIS A 548 -99.47 -37.72 -27.71
N SER A 549 -100.27 -38.07 -26.70
CA SER A 549 -101.33 -39.06 -26.83
C SER A 549 -102.43 -38.79 -25.81
N TYR A 550 -103.48 -38.06 -26.17
CA TYR A 550 -104.58 -37.82 -25.22
C TYR A 550 -105.35 -39.14 -24.91
N PRO A 551 -105.75 -39.43 -23.65
CA PRO A 551 -105.64 -38.62 -22.44
C PRO A 551 -104.43 -38.96 -21.53
N VAL A 552 -103.32 -39.44 -22.10
CA VAL A 552 -102.03 -39.49 -21.39
C VAL A 552 -101.64 -38.06 -21.03
N HIS A 553 -101.23 -37.87 -19.78
CA HIS A 553 -100.69 -36.62 -19.29
C HIS A 553 -99.26 -36.79 -18.78
N HIS A 554 -98.49 -35.72 -18.91
CA HIS A 554 -97.12 -35.61 -18.38
C HIS A 554 -97.07 -34.43 -17.41
N ALA A 555 -96.35 -34.58 -16.31
CA ALA A 555 -96.23 -33.54 -15.30
C ALA A 555 -94.82 -33.44 -14.73
N PHE A 556 -94.36 -32.19 -14.57
CA PHE A 556 -93.24 -31.82 -13.71
C PHE A 556 -93.80 -30.85 -12.68
N TRP A 557 -93.78 -31.26 -11.42
CA TRP A 557 -94.49 -30.58 -10.35
C TRP A 557 -93.74 -30.74 -9.03
N MET A 558 -94.16 -29.97 -8.04
CA MET A 558 -93.58 -29.98 -6.72
C MET A 558 -94.68 -30.07 -5.68
N LEU A 559 -94.40 -30.74 -4.57
CA LEU A 559 -95.33 -30.90 -3.47
C LEU A 559 -94.65 -30.55 -2.14
N GLY A 560 -95.41 -29.90 -1.26
CA GLY A 560 -95.04 -29.72 0.14
C GLY A 560 -95.18 -31.02 0.94
N GLU A 561 -95.21 -30.92 2.26
CA GLU A 561 -95.33 -32.11 3.11
C GLU A 561 -96.74 -32.74 3.02
N LYS A 562 -97.74 -31.91 2.77
CA LYS A 562 -99.16 -32.30 2.62
C LYS A 562 -99.59 -32.22 1.14
N ILE A 563 -100.87 -32.49 0.87
CA ILE A 563 -101.47 -32.39 -0.48
C ILE A 563 -101.44 -30.96 -1.06
N THR A 564 -101.19 -29.96 -0.23
CA THR A 564 -100.93 -28.56 -0.57
C THR A 564 -99.84 -28.02 0.37
N PRO A 565 -98.99 -27.07 -0.07
CA PRO A 565 -98.95 -26.46 -1.39
C PRO A 565 -98.51 -27.42 -2.50
N GLU A 566 -99.02 -27.22 -3.72
CA GLU A 566 -98.66 -27.97 -4.93
C GLU A 566 -98.36 -26.97 -6.05
N LEU A 567 -97.21 -27.12 -6.70
CA LEU A 567 -96.78 -26.26 -7.81
C LEU A 567 -96.61 -27.11 -9.06
N ASP A 568 -97.45 -26.88 -10.07
CA ASP A 568 -97.30 -27.50 -11.38
C ASP A 568 -96.35 -26.62 -12.21
N ILE A 569 -95.09 -27.06 -12.37
CA ILE A 569 -94.12 -26.41 -13.27
C ILE A 569 -94.56 -26.58 -14.72
N PHE A 570 -95.04 -27.78 -15.07
CA PHE A 570 -95.99 -27.94 -16.15
C PHE A 570 -96.86 -29.17 -15.95
N LYS A 571 -98.06 -29.11 -16.54
CA LYS A 571 -98.95 -30.24 -16.75
C LYS A 571 -99.43 -30.26 -18.20
N TYR A 572 -99.11 -31.33 -18.90
CA TYR A 572 -99.51 -31.56 -20.29
C TYR A 572 -100.68 -32.54 -20.32
N ASP A 573 -101.92 -32.06 -20.27
CA ASP A 573 -103.13 -32.87 -20.08
C ASP A 573 -104.24 -32.60 -21.12
N GLY A 574 -103.97 -31.73 -22.10
CA GLY A 574 -104.95 -31.27 -23.08
C GLY A 574 -104.96 -32.07 -24.39
N LYS A 575 -106.01 -31.89 -25.19
CA LYS A 575 -106.11 -32.42 -26.58
C LYS A 575 -105.17 -31.72 -27.58
N SER A 576 -104.57 -30.59 -27.19
CA SER A 576 -103.74 -29.77 -28.06
C SER A 576 -102.26 -30.13 -27.92
N LYS A 577 -101.56 -30.26 -29.05
CA LYS A 577 -100.11 -30.49 -29.09
C LYS A 577 -99.27 -29.28 -28.60
N ASN A 578 -99.93 -28.15 -28.39
CA ASN A 578 -99.32 -26.83 -28.26
C ASN A 578 -99.52 -26.21 -26.88
N LYS A 579 -100.26 -26.85 -25.98
CA LYS A 579 -100.65 -26.25 -24.70
C LYS A 579 -100.21 -27.11 -23.54
N ILE A 580 -99.62 -26.45 -22.54
CA ILE A 580 -99.47 -26.97 -21.19
C ILE A 580 -100.31 -26.12 -20.24
N SER A 581 -100.49 -26.62 -19.03
CA SER A 581 -100.98 -25.86 -17.89
C SER A 581 -99.87 -25.65 -16.88
N VAL A 582 -99.92 -24.53 -16.19
CA VAL A 582 -99.07 -24.22 -15.02
C VAL A 582 -100.01 -23.82 -13.88
N ALA A 583 -99.67 -24.17 -12.64
CA ALA A 583 -100.56 -23.90 -11.52
C ALA A 583 -99.85 -23.79 -10.17
N ASN A 584 -100.48 -23.06 -9.27
CA ASN A 584 -100.21 -23.05 -7.83
C ASN A 584 -101.50 -23.40 -7.09
N TYR A 585 -101.41 -24.33 -6.14
CA TYR A 585 -102.52 -24.74 -5.29
C TYR A 585 -102.15 -24.60 -3.82
N TRP A 586 -103.07 -24.05 -3.01
CA TRP A 586 -102.87 -23.82 -1.59
C TRP A 586 -104.16 -24.05 -0.77
N GLY A 587 -104.06 -23.83 0.54
CA GLY A 587 -105.17 -23.94 1.50
C GLY A 587 -105.15 -25.25 2.30
N THR A 588 -105.68 -25.22 3.52
CA THR A 588 -105.67 -26.33 4.50
C THR A 588 -106.99 -27.09 4.60
N GLY A 589 -107.94 -26.83 3.70
CA GLY A 589 -109.26 -27.47 3.65
C GLY A 589 -109.82 -27.54 2.22
N LYS A 590 -110.39 -26.42 1.73
CA LYS A 590 -110.77 -26.30 0.31
C LYS A 590 -109.53 -25.94 -0.51
N LYS A 591 -109.19 -26.77 -1.51
CA LYS A 591 -108.04 -26.53 -2.41
C LYS A 591 -108.31 -25.29 -3.27
N GLU A 592 -107.63 -24.18 -2.98
CA GLU A 592 -107.61 -22.98 -3.81
C GLU A 592 -106.57 -23.14 -4.93
N LYS A 593 -106.73 -22.38 -6.02
CA LYS A 593 -105.86 -22.53 -7.20
C LYS A 593 -105.73 -21.26 -8.02
N LEU A 594 -104.51 -21.04 -8.51
CA LEU A 594 -104.21 -20.20 -9.66
C LEU A 594 -103.67 -21.10 -10.75
N ARG A 595 -104.32 -21.11 -11.91
CA ARG A 595 -103.93 -21.95 -13.05
C ARG A 595 -103.98 -21.11 -14.32
N SER A 596 -102.98 -21.27 -15.17
CA SER A 596 -102.94 -20.66 -16.50
C SER A 596 -102.63 -21.72 -17.57
N SER A 597 -103.06 -21.47 -18.79
CA SER A 597 -102.70 -22.28 -19.96
C SER A 597 -101.66 -21.54 -20.78
N VAL A 598 -100.50 -22.17 -20.99
CA VAL A 598 -99.39 -21.61 -21.76
C VAL A 598 -99.37 -22.27 -23.13
N SER A 599 -99.38 -21.46 -24.19
CA SER A 599 -99.29 -21.91 -25.59
C SER A 599 -97.86 -21.81 -26.12
N GLY A 600 -97.44 -22.82 -26.87
CA GLY A 600 -96.14 -22.88 -27.54
C GLY A 600 -96.23 -23.46 -28.96
N PRO A 601 -95.12 -23.49 -29.73
CA PRO A 601 -95.13 -23.86 -31.14
C PRO A 601 -95.38 -25.35 -31.40
N ASN A 602 -94.72 -26.25 -30.67
CA ASN A 602 -95.06 -27.67 -30.59
C ASN A 602 -94.36 -28.24 -29.34
N LEU A 603 -95.12 -28.42 -28.26
CA LEU A 603 -94.59 -28.86 -26.97
C LEU A 603 -94.45 -30.39 -26.87
N SER A 604 -94.76 -31.13 -27.96
CA SER A 604 -94.89 -32.58 -27.98
C SER A 604 -93.85 -33.33 -28.85
N SER A 605 -92.75 -32.66 -29.19
CA SER A 605 -91.72 -33.28 -30.05
C SER A 605 -90.30 -32.74 -29.85
N ASN A 606 -90.14 -31.54 -29.30
CA ASN A 606 -88.84 -30.94 -29.05
C ASN A 606 -88.52 -30.94 -27.55
N TYR A 607 -87.23 -30.89 -27.23
CA TYR A 607 -86.77 -30.59 -25.88
C TYR A 607 -87.02 -29.12 -25.53
N TYR A 608 -87.57 -28.91 -24.34
CA TYR A 608 -87.73 -27.61 -23.72
C TYR A 608 -87.22 -27.68 -22.28
N ILE A 609 -86.58 -26.60 -21.83
CA ILE A 609 -86.22 -26.37 -20.43
C ILE A 609 -87.42 -25.68 -19.80
N TYR A 610 -88.09 -26.41 -18.91
CA TYR A 610 -89.17 -25.87 -18.09
C TYR A 610 -88.57 -25.42 -16.78
N THR A 611 -88.71 -24.12 -16.50
CA THR A 611 -88.14 -23.49 -15.30
C THR A 611 -89.26 -22.93 -14.44
N LEU A 612 -89.18 -23.16 -13.13
CA LEU A 612 -89.85 -22.35 -12.13
C LEU A 612 -88.80 -21.56 -11.35
N LEU A 613 -88.85 -20.24 -11.47
CA LEU A 613 -88.14 -19.33 -10.58
C LEU A 613 -89.06 -18.99 -9.41
N TRP A 614 -88.72 -19.49 -8.23
CA TRP A 614 -89.47 -19.32 -7.00
C TRP A 614 -88.66 -18.47 -6.03
N THR A 615 -89.12 -17.24 -5.79
CA THR A 615 -88.55 -16.33 -4.79
C THR A 615 -89.55 -16.14 -3.64
N PRO A 616 -89.16 -15.50 -2.53
CA PRO A 616 -90.11 -15.14 -1.48
C PRO A 616 -91.27 -14.25 -1.98
N GLU A 617 -91.04 -13.48 -3.03
CA GLU A 617 -91.96 -12.48 -3.55
C GLU A 617 -92.84 -12.99 -4.69
N LYS A 618 -92.36 -13.94 -5.50
CA LYS A 618 -93.07 -14.38 -6.70
C LYS A 618 -92.67 -15.76 -7.21
N LEU A 619 -93.55 -16.30 -8.05
CA LEU A 619 -93.32 -17.49 -8.86
C LEU A 619 -93.35 -17.09 -10.33
N THR A 620 -92.28 -17.35 -11.07
CA THR A 620 -92.18 -17.08 -12.52
C THR A 620 -91.89 -18.38 -13.26
N TRP A 621 -92.83 -18.84 -14.09
CA TRP A 621 -92.64 -19.97 -14.99
C TRP A 621 -91.97 -19.50 -16.26
N LYS A 622 -91.00 -20.27 -16.76
CA LYS A 622 -90.29 -19.99 -18.00
C LYS A 622 -90.20 -21.24 -18.87
N ILE A 623 -90.15 -21.03 -20.18
CA ILE A 623 -89.79 -22.05 -21.16
C ILE A 623 -88.59 -21.54 -21.96
N ASN A 624 -87.46 -22.27 -21.91
CA ASN A 624 -86.19 -21.88 -22.53
C ASN A 624 -85.81 -20.43 -22.19
N ASN A 625 -85.80 -20.12 -20.88
CA ASN A 625 -85.52 -18.80 -20.28
C ASN A 625 -86.53 -17.67 -20.57
N ILE A 626 -87.59 -17.90 -21.36
CA ILE A 626 -88.63 -16.91 -21.61
C ILE A 626 -89.74 -17.02 -20.55
N PRO A 627 -90.02 -15.97 -19.74
CA PRO A 627 -91.16 -15.95 -18.82
C PRO A 627 -92.48 -16.15 -19.57
N VAL A 628 -93.30 -17.08 -19.09
CA VAL A 628 -94.60 -17.42 -19.70
C VAL A 628 -95.78 -17.22 -18.76
N TYR A 629 -95.54 -17.21 -17.44
CA TYR A 629 -96.54 -16.92 -16.43
C TYR A 629 -95.86 -16.44 -15.15
N GLU A 630 -96.52 -15.55 -14.41
CA GLU A 630 -96.02 -15.01 -13.15
C GLU A 630 -97.18 -14.79 -12.18
N ILE A 631 -96.95 -15.10 -10.90
CA ILE A 631 -97.85 -14.73 -9.80
C ILE A 631 -97.03 -14.19 -8.62
N THR A 632 -97.62 -13.27 -7.87
CA THR A 632 -97.03 -12.61 -6.70
C THR A 632 -97.82 -12.87 -5.41
N GLU A 633 -98.86 -13.70 -5.49
CA GLU A 633 -99.75 -14.02 -4.39
C GLU A 633 -99.71 -15.52 -4.05
N SER A 634 -100.02 -15.84 -2.79
CA SER A 634 -100.07 -17.22 -2.29
C SER A 634 -98.80 -18.04 -2.55
N ILE A 635 -97.64 -17.38 -2.46
CA ILE A 635 -96.32 -17.99 -2.69
C ILE A 635 -96.02 -19.01 -1.59
N PRO A 636 -95.75 -20.29 -1.90
CA PRO A 636 -95.41 -21.29 -0.90
C PRO A 636 -94.21 -20.86 -0.04
N GLN A 637 -94.28 -21.16 1.26
CA GLN A 637 -93.30 -20.72 2.28
C GLN A 637 -92.59 -21.90 2.98
N GLU A 638 -92.78 -23.13 2.49
CA GLU A 638 -92.19 -24.35 3.05
C GLU A 638 -91.35 -25.10 1.99
N PRO A 639 -90.32 -25.88 2.38
CA PRO A 639 -89.57 -26.70 1.44
C PRO A 639 -90.45 -27.72 0.71
N MET A 640 -90.28 -27.82 -0.60
CA MET A 640 -91.04 -28.73 -1.47
C MET A 640 -90.09 -29.69 -2.18
N TYR A 641 -90.57 -30.89 -2.51
CA TYR A 641 -89.83 -31.87 -3.30
C TYR A 641 -90.37 -31.96 -4.72
N ILE A 642 -89.55 -32.48 -5.63
CA ILE A 642 -89.86 -32.61 -7.05
C ILE A 642 -90.60 -33.92 -7.30
N LEU A 643 -91.58 -33.90 -8.19
CA LEU A 643 -92.20 -35.07 -8.81
C LEU A 643 -92.22 -34.93 -10.33
N ILE A 644 -91.87 -36.00 -11.03
CA ILE A 644 -91.99 -36.10 -12.48
C ILE A 644 -92.74 -37.39 -12.81
N SER A 645 -93.82 -37.29 -13.58
CA SER A 645 -94.72 -38.43 -13.82
C SER A 645 -95.39 -38.38 -15.19
N SER A 646 -95.70 -39.56 -15.70
CA SER A 646 -96.64 -39.75 -16.82
C SER A 646 -97.82 -40.61 -16.35
N GLY A 647 -99.01 -40.41 -16.87
CA GLY A 647 -100.19 -41.16 -16.46
C GLY A 647 -101.38 -40.94 -17.38
N ILE A 648 -102.53 -41.54 -17.08
CA ILE A 648 -103.73 -41.45 -17.90
C ILE A 648 -104.84 -40.79 -17.07
N ALA A 649 -105.42 -39.71 -17.62
CA ALA A 649 -106.53 -39.03 -16.96
C ALA A 649 -107.80 -39.90 -16.97
N ALA A 650 -108.68 -39.69 -16.00
CA ALA A 650 -109.82 -40.56 -15.69
C ALA A 650 -110.79 -40.87 -16.85
N ASN A 651 -110.85 -40.03 -17.90
CA ASN A 651 -111.84 -40.13 -18.97
C ASN A 651 -111.15 -40.34 -20.34
N GLY A 652 -111.32 -41.54 -20.90
CA GLY A 652 -110.95 -41.88 -22.29
C GLY A 652 -109.86 -42.94 -22.41
N SER A 653 -109.75 -43.54 -23.59
CA SER A 653 -108.67 -44.46 -23.94
C SER A 653 -107.58 -43.71 -24.72
N PRO A 654 -106.29 -43.90 -24.42
CA PRO A 654 -105.20 -43.27 -25.17
C PRO A 654 -105.29 -43.53 -26.67
N VAL A 655 -105.17 -42.46 -27.46
CA VAL A 655 -105.20 -42.54 -28.93
C VAL A 655 -104.04 -43.38 -29.48
N GLN A 656 -102.87 -43.32 -28.82
CA GLN A 656 -101.66 -44.04 -29.22
C GLN A 656 -100.80 -44.40 -28.00
N LEU A 657 -100.41 -45.67 -27.87
CA LEU A 657 -99.42 -46.12 -26.88
C LEU A 657 -98.32 -46.94 -27.58
N PRO A 658 -97.08 -46.98 -27.06
CA PRO A 658 -96.62 -46.30 -25.84
C PRO A 658 -96.49 -44.76 -25.99
N CYS A 659 -96.63 -44.05 -24.88
CA CYS A 659 -96.45 -42.60 -24.78
C CYS A 659 -95.30 -42.31 -23.80
N THR A 660 -94.36 -41.46 -24.20
CA THR A 660 -93.06 -41.27 -23.54
C THR A 660 -92.85 -39.83 -23.12
N MET A 661 -92.32 -39.67 -21.92
CA MET A 661 -91.70 -38.45 -21.41
C MET A 661 -90.22 -38.73 -21.19
N GLU A 662 -89.37 -37.90 -21.77
CA GLU A 662 -87.93 -38.01 -21.73
C GLU A 662 -87.35 -36.79 -21.01
N ILE A 663 -86.48 -37.05 -20.05
CA ILE A 663 -85.84 -36.06 -19.21
C ILE A 663 -84.32 -36.21 -19.42
N ASP A 664 -83.72 -35.16 -19.97
CA ASP A 664 -82.28 -35.09 -20.22
C ASP A 664 -81.53 -34.76 -18.92
N TRP A 665 -82.02 -33.75 -18.18
CA TRP A 665 -81.49 -33.44 -16.85
C TRP A 665 -82.53 -32.72 -15.99
N VAL A 666 -82.32 -32.77 -14.68
CA VAL A 666 -83.01 -31.96 -13.66
C VAL A 666 -81.96 -31.19 -12.88
N ARG A 667 -82.14 -29.88 -12.72
CA ARG A 667 -81.21 -29.01 -11.97
C ARG A 667 -81.99 -28.05 -11.09
N VAL A 668 -81.50 -27.87 -9.87
CA VAL A 668 -82.05 -26.91 -8.90
C VAL A 668 -80.94 -26.00 -8.43
N TYR A 669 -81.23 -24.71 -8.42
CA TYR A 669 -80.29 -23.69 -7.96
C TYR A 669 -80.87 -22.91 -6.79
N GLN A 670 -80.02 -22.53 -5.85
CA GLN A 670 -80.32 -21.58 -4.78
C GLN A 670 -79.61 -20.25 -5.05
N GLU A 671 -80.22 -19.14 -4.68
CA GLU A 671 -79.59 -17.83 -4.76
C GLU A 671 -78.49 -17.73 -3.69
N LYS A 672 -77.27 -17.36 -4.09
CA LYS A 672 -76.12 -17.17 -3.20
C LYS A 672 -76.37 -15.93 -2.33
N LYS A 673 -76.09 -16.05 -1.03
CA LYS A 673 -76.26 -14.97 -0.05
C LYS A 673 -75.16 -13.93 -0.11
#